data_AF-A0A8J3VKZ2-F1
#
_entry.id   AF-A0A8J3VKZ2-F1
#
_cell.length_a   1.000
_cell.length_b   1.000
_cell.length_c   1.000
_cell.angle_alpha   90.00
_cell.angle_beta   90.00
_cell.angle_gamma   90.00
#
_symmetry.space_group_name_H-M   'P 1'
#
loop_
_entity.id
_entity.type
_entity.pdbx_description
1 polymer ?
#
loop_
_entity_poly.entity_id
_entity_poly.type
_entity_poly.pdbx_seq_one_letter_code
_entity_poly.pdbx_strand_id
1 'polypeptide(L)'
;MTENNDKPVRAILRMRVREGCEAQFESAWREAAAEISRVPGNLRQELSRDTDQTRDFIITSEWTDQGALDLFGRSAARDRLTSALRDLRESADRSTLEVLHVVDAQAPRIRVVVKVVVPDGKEESYERAYRKVAERMRGTPGHTREELLREVGTKNYHLFAEWESEAAFNAWADDPAHMEQTAPLLPYLLESFERTTFEIVARPEDMLPEVEAAAAKPVAAAKPAPAANPKPSAIAMPEPRATLEVKVPDLPPLTSIAGSSDASAAEFDTDVLVVGAGPAGLTLAIELARRGVRCRLVEKRAEPSSQADKAIGIQCRTMEIWENIGVVGEAMDAGSWLHGQTVFVNGRQTHQVDWDLPEVPYAHLGLPQYDTERILTGCFERHGGRVERGVELLGFTQDSSGVTARLSGGGQTSQLRARYLVGCDGAHSTVRQAIGATFEGGMGMFPQLFMLGDVDLDWTMPEGHLLRFIHVEDEEMKGMLVCVPLRGPGRFRVATLAPPRLMAEIGTGPIPPGFSQEYTPPTLADIQTVLDELAPAGTTASNLRWSSIFRIKHGIVDRYRDGRVFLAGDAAHLHPPAGGQGMNTGIQDSWNLGWKLASAVKGTAAANLLDSYQAERRPAGKSIVDRAVRVAFTDEMDMEDEKLQFLTDMQMTLTYAGSPLVGEVVEDSAGFDGGPAPGDRAPDAEHLRRFGVSHPVRLFELTRGTAHTLLAYVDTSTKEHEVIGFEKLAAKVRSQGAGLVNVFVIAHPDAAVPPQLDLPVLRDTADAFRAAYGIRGGSAYLVRPDGHVGFRCAPVSAAAIDEHLFKLFTI
;
A
#
# COMPACT_ATOMS: atom_id res chain seq x y z
N MET A 1 -3.11 7.26 28.44
CA MET A 1 -2.13 7.00 29.50
C MET A 1 -1.02 6.16 28.90
N THR A 2 0.22 6.35 29.35
CA THR A 2 1.44 5.71 28.81
C THR A 2 1.91 4.62 29.76
N GLU A 3 2.10 3.38 29.28
CA GLU A 3 2.60 2.28 30.10
C GLU A 3 3.25 1.18 29.25
N ASN A 4 4.19 0.42 29.83
CA ASN A 4 5.02 -0.62 29.20
C ASN A 4 5.94 -0.16 28.04
N ASN A 5 7.05 0.51 28.36
CA ASN A 5 8.27 0.46 27.53
C ASN A 5 9.56 0.14 28.34
N ASP A 6 9.50 0.20 29.68
CA ASP A 6 10.60 -0.07 30.61
C ASP A 6 10.82 -1.58 30.88
N LYS A 7 10.83 -2.41 29.83
CA LYS A 7 11.09 -3.86 29.93
C LYS A 7 12.29 -4.24 29.07
N PRO A 8 13.34 -4.85 29.66
CA PRO A 8 14.47 -5.42 28.93
C PRO A 8 14.11 -6.32 27.76
N VAL A 9 15.08 -6.48 26.87
CA VAL A 9 14.88 -6.76 25.46
C VAL A 9 15.95 -7.73 24.97
N ARG A 10 15.57 -8.80 24.27
CA ARG A 10 16.48 -9.77 23.65
C ARG A 10 16.27 -9.78 22.15
N ALA A 11 17.27 -9.41 21.37
CA ALA A 11 17.24 -9.49 19.91
C ALA A 11 18.12 -10.63 19.40
N ILE A 12 17.48 -11.57 18.72
CA ILE A 12 18.10 -12.76 18.11
C ILE A 12 18.35 -12.50 16.61
N LEU A 13 19.46 -13.01 16.09
CA LEU A 13 19.91 -12.90 14.70
C LEU A 13 20.48 -14.27 14.27
N ARG A 14 19.96 -14.86 13.20
CA ARG A 14 20.48 -16.12 12.62
C ARG A 14 21.31 -15.83 11.37
N MET A 15 22.47 -16.47 11.24
CA MET A 15 23.41 -16.22 10.14
C MET A 15 24.04 -17.53 9.66
N ARG A 16 23.87 -17.84 8.37
CA ARG A 16 24.65 -18.89 7.70
C ARG A 16 25.99 -18.30 7.24
N VAL A 17 27.09 -18.94 7.60
CA VAL A 17 28.47 -18.50 7.35
C VAL A 17 29.00 -19.16 6.08
N ARG A 18 29.78 -18.43 5.27
CA ARG A 18 30.39 -19.00 4.05
C ARG A 18 31.36 -20.13 4.40
N GLU A 19 31.46 -21.10 3.52
CA GLU A 19 32.31 -22.28 3.73
C GLU A 19 33.77 -21.91 3.97
N GLY A 20 34.34 -22.37 5.08
CA GLY A 20 35.71 -22.06 5.50
C GLY A 20 35.88 -20.68 6.17
N CYS A 21 34.82 -19.88 6.31
CA CYS A 21 34.85 -18.59 7.02
C CYS A 21 34.44 -18.71 8.50
N GLU A 22 34.16 -19.91 9.03
CA GLU A 22 33.53 -20.11 10.35
C GLU A 22 34.40 -19.56 11.50
N ALA A 23 35.69 -19.91 11.52
CA ALA A 23 36.63 -19.40 12.53
C ALA A 23 36.90 -17.88 12.39
N GLN A 24 36.81 -17.34 11.17
CA GLN A 24 36.93 -15.89 10.92
C GLN A 24 35.69 -15.14 11.41
N PHE A 25 34.51 -15.70 11.17
CA PHE A 25 33.23 -15.16 11.62
C PHE A 25 33.14 -15.11 13.15
N GLU A 26 33.54 -16.20 13.82
CA GLU A 26 33.64 -16.21 15.28
C GLU A 26 34.61 -15.14 15.81
N SER A 27 35.78 -14.96 15.19
CA SER A 27 36.76 -13.93 15.61
C SER A 27 36.24 -12.51 15.40
N ALA A 28 35.71 -12.22 14.21
CA ALA A 28 35.13 -10.93 13.87
C ALA A 28 33.91 -10.58 14.74
N TRP A 29 33.12 -11.58 15.14
CA TRP A 29 32.02 -11.39 16.08
C TRP A 29 32.53 -11.07 17.49
N ARG A 30 33.56 -11.78 18.00
CA ARG A 30 34.14 -11.51 19.33
C ARG A 30 34.69 -10.08 19.43
N GLU A 31 35.39 -9.62 18.39
CA GLU A 31 35.91 -8.24 18.32
C GLU A 31 34.78 -7.20 18.34
N ALA A 32 33.72 -7.41 17.56
CA ALA A 32 32.55 -6.52 17.56
C ALA A 32 31.79 -6.56 18.90
N ALA A 33 31.56 -7.74 19.48
CA ALA A 33 30.88 -7.90 20.78
C ALA A 33 31.62 -7.18 21.93
N ALA A 34 32.95 -7.15 21.90
CA ALA A 34 33.77 -6.42 22.86
C ALA A 34 33.60 -4.88 22.77
N GLU A 35 33.16 -4.34 21.63
CA GLU A 35 32.70 -2.94 21.54
C GLU A 35 31.23 -2.77 21.93
N ILE A 36 30.35 -3.70 21.51
CA ILE A 36 28.90 -3.57 21.76
C ILE A 36 28.57 -3.64 23.26
N SER A 37 29.32 -4.45 24.03
CA SER A 37 29.24 -4.50 25.50
C SER A 37 29.52 -3.16 26.21
N ARG A 38 30.08 -2.18 25.49
CA ARG A 38 30.32 -0.81 25.99
C ARG A 38 29.24 0.19 25.59
N VAL A 39 28.24 -0.24 24.80
CA VAL A 39 27.10 0.61 24.41
C VAL A 39 26.15 0.74 25.61
N PRO A 40 25.79 1.97 26.02
CA PRO A 40 24.86 2.18 27.13
C PRO A 40 23.54 1.42 26.92
N GLY A 41 23.13 0.66 27.93
CA GLY A 41 21.93 -0.16 27.88
C GLY A 41 22.10 -1.55 27.25
N ASN A 42 23.29 -1.97 26.78
CA ASN A 42 23.55 -3.38 26.49
C ASN A 42 23.66 -4.19 27.79
N LEU A 43 23.13 -5.42 27.78
CA LEU A 43 23.17 -6.37 28.89
C LEU A 43 23.92 -7.67 28.52
N ARG A 44 23.75 -8.18 27.29
CA ARG A 44 24.35 -9.45 26.83
C ARG A 44 24.65 -9.40 25.33
N GLN A 45 25.65 -10.16 24.88
CA GLN A 45 26.03 -10.41 23.47
C GLN A 45 26.59 -11.83 23.33
N GLU A 46 25.76 -12.79 22.96
CA GLU A 46 26.06 -14.23 22.88
C GLU A 46 26.11 -14.74 21.44
N LEU A 47 26.92 -15.78 21.19
CA LEU A 47 27.03 -16.50 19.93
C LEU A 47 26.90 -18.01 20.19
N SER A 48 25.87 -18.64 19.61
CA SER A 48 25.67 -20.08 19.58
C SER A 48 25.93 -20.61 18.16
N ARG A 49 26.27 -21.89 18.02
CA ARG A 49 26.52 -22.57 16.74
C ARG A 49 25.65 -23.82 16.65
N ASP A 50 25.07 -24.10 15.49
CA ASP A 50 24.30 -25.32 15.27
C ASP A 50 25.24 -26.53 15.15
N THR A 51 24.94 -27.61 15.87
CA THR A 51 25.79 -28.81 15.96
C THR A 51 25.62 -29.75 14.77
N ASP A 52 24.43 -29.80 14.18
CA ASP A 52 24.12 -30.63 13.01
C ASP A 52 24.44 -29.87 11.71
N GLN A 53 24.18 -28.55 11.70
CA GLN A 53 24.49 -27.64 10.61
C GLN A 53 25.61 -26.67 11.02
N THR A 54 26.83 -27.21 11.17
CA THR A 54 28.06 -26.52 11.67
C THR A 54 28.47 -25.19 11.02
N ARG A 55 27.73 -24.69 10.03
CA ARG A 55 27.90 -23.40 9.34
C ARG A 55 26.82 -22.37 9.71
N ASP A 56 25.82 -22.74 10.51
CA ASP A 56 24.79 -21.83 11.04
C ASP A 56 25.13 -21.37 12.45
N PHE A 57 24.96 -20.06 12.66
CA PHE A 57 25.25 -19.37 13.89
C PHE A 57 24.07 -18.51 14.33
N ILE A 58 23.89 -18.39 15.65
CA ILE A 58 22.82 -17.61 16.28
C ILE A 58 23.46 -16.58 17.22
N ILE A 59 23.30 -15.30 16.89
CA ILE A 59 23.70 -14.18 17.75
C ILE A 59 22.49 -13.81 18.63
N THR A 60 22.68 -13.77 19.94
CA THR A 60 21.66 -13.34 20.91
C THR A 60 22.16 -12.12 21.67
N SER A 61 21.56 -10.96 21.39
CA SER A 61 21.88 -9.69 22.07
C SER A 61 20.80 -9.32 23.07
N GLU A 62 21.16 -8.66 24.18
CA GLU A 62 20.19 -8.21 25.18
C GLU A 62 20.43 -6.77 25.66
N TRP A 63 19.36 -6.10 26.07
CA TRP A 63 19.26 -4.65 26.25
C TRP A 63 18.32 -4.28 27.39
N THR A 64 18.53 -3.12 28.05
CA THR A 64 17.73 -2.66 29.21
C THR A 64 16.27 -2.36 28.90
N ASP A 65 15.97 -2.03 27.65
CA ASP A 65 14.66 -1.57 27.17
C ASP A 65 14.67 -1.48 25.63
N GLN A 66 13.51 -1.24 25.02
CA GLN A 66 13.38 -1.07 23.56
C GLN A 66 14.15 0.16 23.07
N GLY A 67 14.23 1.25 23.85
CA GLY A 67 14.93 2.47 23.49
C GLY A 67 16.44 2.28 23.40
N ALA A 68 17.03 1.51 24.31
CA ALA A 68 18.44 1.12 24.27
C ALA A 68 18.78 0.32 23.00
N LEU A 69 17.92 -0.63 22.61
CA LEU A 69 18.10 -1.37 21.35
C LEU A 69 17.90 -0.48 20.12
N ASP A 70 16.89 0.40 20.12
CA ASP A 70 16.62 1.34 19.03
C ASP A 70 17.75 2.36 18.82
N LEU A 71 18.45 2.73 19.90
CA LEU A 71 19.66 3.54 19.87
C LEU A 71 20.85 2.73 19.34
N PHE A 72 21.02 1.48 19.77
CA PHE A 72 22.04 0.58 19.21
C PHE A 72 21.84 0.37 17.71
N GLY A 73 20.61 0.16 17.24
CA GLY A 73 20.26 -0.01 15.83
C GLY A 73 20.65 1.18 14.94
N ARG A 74 20.89 2.36 15.53
CA ARG A 74 21.34 3.61 14.88
C ARG A 74 22.80 3.97 15.23
N SER A 75 23.54 3.06 15.87
CA SER A 75 24.88 3.31 16.39
C SER A 75 26.00 2.83 15.46
N ALA A 76 27.13 3.53 15.49
CA ALA A 76 28.33 3.12 14.76
C ALA A 76 28.90 1.76 15.22
N ALA A 77 28.55 1.27 16.41
CA ALA A 77 28.90 -0.07 16.88
C ALA A 77 28.11 -1.16 16.13
N ARG A 78 26.81 -0.94 15.92
CA ARG A 78 25.97 -1.81 15.07
C ARG A 78 26.50 -1.84 13.64
N ASP A 79 26.91 -0.70 13.10
CA ASP A 79 27.43 -0.64 11.73
C ASP A 79 28.79 -1.34 11.60
N ARG A 80 29.67 -1.25 12.61
CA ARG A 80 30.91 -2.04 12.65
C ARG A 80 30.64 -3.55 12.73
N LEU A 81 29.73 -4.02 13.59
CA LEU A 81 29.27 -5.43 13.60
C LEU A 81 28.75 -5.86 12.22
N THR A 82 27.85 -5.05 11.65
CA THR A 82 27.20 -5.29 10.34
C THR A 82 28.17 -5.13 9.15
N SER A 83 29.39 -4.64 9.38
CA SER A 83 30.47 -4.61 8.39
C SER A 83 31.42 -5.79 8.56
N ALA A 84 31.91 -6.03 9.78
CA ALA A 84 32.84 -7.11 10.09
C ALA A 84 32.28 -8.52 9.76
N LEU A 85 30.96 -8.71 9.91
CA LEU A 85 30.28 -9.96 9.57
C LEU A 85 29.63 -9.96 8.17
N ARG A 86 29.74 -8.86 7.42
CA ARG A 86 29.05 -8.71 6.12
C ARG A 86 29.55 -9.69 5.07
N ASP A 87 30.86 -9.82 5.00
CA ASP A 87 31.55 -10.51 3.91
C ASP A 87 31.88 -11.96 4.30
N LEU A 88 31.58 -12.36 5.53
CA LEU A 88 31.84 -13.72 6.05
C LEU A 88 30.58 -14.61 5.99
N ARG A 89 29.40 -14.05 5.71
CA ARG A 89 28.10 -14.75 5.65
C ARG A 89 27.67 -15.12 4.22
N GLU A 90 26.85 -16.15 4.11
CA GLU A 90 26.45 -16.75 2.83
C GLU A 90 25.13 -16.20 2.27
N SER A 91 24.20 -15.77 3.13
CA SER A 91 23.02 -14.99 2.71
C SER A 91 23.08 -13.56 3.25
N ALA A 92 22.39 -12.65 2.55
CA ALA A 92 22.25 -11.26 2.95
C ALA A 92 21.05 -11.00 3.89
N ASP A 93 20.45 -12.04 4.48
CA ASP A 93 19.21 -11.96 5.25
C ASP A 93 19.21 -10.85 6.31
N ARG A 94 18.03 -10.22 6.45
CA ARG A 94 17.72 -9.17 7.43
C ARG A 94 16.63 -9.61 8.41
N SER A 95 16.69 -10.87 8.86
CA SER A 95 16.00 -11.32 10.06
C SER A 95 16.74 -10.81 11.31
N THR A 96 16.64 -9.50 11.54
CA THR A 96 17.26 -8.79 12.66
C THR A 96 16.25 -7.89 13.36
N LEU A 97 16.15 -8.01 14.69
CA LEU A 97 15.32 -7.21 15.62
C LEU A 97 13.84 -7.66 15.76
N GLU A 98 13.63 -8.76 16.47
CA GLU A 98 12.44 -8.97 17.33
C GLU A 98 12.92 -9.13 18.80
N VAL A 99 12.08 -8.84 19.81
CA VAL A 99 12.51 -8.27 21.10
C VAL A 99 11.89 -8.96 22.33
N LEU A 100 12.64 -9.84 23.03
CA LEU A 100 12.08 -10.74 24.08
C LEU A 100 13.01 -11.09 25.30
N HIS A 101 13.36 -10.10 26.12
CA HIS A 101 13.87 -10.13 27.53
C HIS A 101 14.89 -11.19 28.08
N VAL A 102 15.73 -10.71 29.01
CA VAL A 102 16.77 -11.36 29.87
C VAL A 102 16.11 -12.24 30.97
N VAL A 103 16.68 -13.24 31.67
CA VAL A 103 18.06 -13.72 32.01
C VAL A 103 18.21 -15.23 31.66
N ASP A 104 19.22 -16.05 31.99
CA ASP A 104 20.03 -16.21 33.24
C ASP A 104 21.33 -17.05 33.01
N ALA A 105 22.01 -17.48 34.09
CA ALA A 105 23.23 -18.32 34.09
C ALA A 105 23.14 -19.50 35.12
N GLN A 106 24.04 -20.49 35.21
CA GLN A 106 25.36 -20.79 34.59
C GLN A 106 25.44 -22.26 34.10
N ALA A 107 26.63 -22.72 33.69
CA ALA A 107 27.02 -24.11 33.34
C ALA A 107 26.63 -24.59 31.91
N PRO A 108 27.44 -25.49 31.29
CA PRO A 108 27.40 -25.77 29.85
C PRO A 108 26.22 -26.69 29.49
N ARG A 109 25.07 -26.06 29.33
CA ARG A 109 23.79 -26.75 29.11
C ARG A 109 23.52 -26.98 27.62
N ILE A 110 22.90 -28.12 27.31
CA ILE A 110 22.14 -28.24 26.07
C ILE A 110 20.74 -27.64 26.27
N ARG A 111 20.11 -27.20 25.19
CA ARG A 111 18.68 -26.86 25.16
C ARG A 111 17.97 -27.75 24.15
N VAL A 112 17.03 -28.54 24.64
CA VAL A 112 16.12 -29.35 23.83
C VAL A 112 14.87 -28.51 23.54
N VAL A 113 14.41 -28.55 22.30
CA VAL A 113 13.19 -27.86 21.84
C VAL A 113 12.23 -28.91 21.32
N VAL A 114 10.98 -28.86 21.78
CA VAL A 114 9.88 -29.71 21.31
C VAL A 114 8.75 -28.81 20.83
N LYS A 115 8.44 -28.90 19.54
CA LYS A 115 7.33 -28.19 18.91
C LYS A 115 6.09 -29.08 18.86
N VAL A 116 4.94 -28.52 19.25
CA VAL A 116 3.65 -29.19 19.34
C VAL A 116 2.56 -28.30 18.74
N VAL A 117 1.77 -28.84 17.80
CA VAL A 117 0.54 -28.19 17.33
C VAL A 117 -0.63 -28.64 18.20
N VAL A 118 -1.29 -27.72 18.90
CA VAL A 118 -2.36 -28.06 19.86
C VAL A 118 -3.75 -28.03 19.19
N PRO A 119 -4.60 -29.06 19.39
CA PRO A 119 -5.96 -29.08 18.84
C PRO A 119 -6.88 -27.98 19.37
N ASP A 120 -7.87 -27.58 18.56
CA ASP A 120 -8.84 -26.52 18.89
C ASP A 120 -9.62 -26.80 20.19
N GLY A 121 -9.70 -25.78 21.05
CA GLY A 121 -10.40 -25.85 22.33
C GLY A 121 -9.68 -26.72 23.38
N LYS A 122 -8.40 -27.04 23.16
CA LYS A 122 -7.56 -27.78 24.09
C LYS A 122 -6.40 -26.96 24.67
N GLU A 123 -6.23 -25.71 24.24
CA GLU A 123 -5.13 -24.82 24.65
C GLU A 123 -5.02 -24.66 26.16
N GLU A 124 -6.12 -24.29 26.85
CA GLU A 124 -6.16 -24.22 28.32
C GLU A 124 -5.92 -25.57 29.03
N SER A 125 -6.15 -26.68 28.33
CA SER A 125 -5.89 -28.02 28.87
C SER A 125 -4.43 -28.42 28.67
N TYR A 126 -3.85 -28.04 27.54
CA TYR A 126 -2.44 -28.24 27.19
C TYR A 126 -1.53 -27.39 28.09
N GLU A 127 -1.78 -26.08 28.24
CA GLU A 127 -1.03 -25.23 29.17
C GLU A 127 -1.10 -25.73 30.61
N ARG A 128 -2.26 -26.30 31.01
CA ARG A 128 -2.49 -26.85 32.35
C ARG A 128 -1.87 -28.23 32.54
N ALA A 129 -1.70 -29.00 31.46
CA ALA A 129 -0.90 -30.22 31.43
C ALA A 129 0.60 -29.89 31.50
N TYR A 130 1.07 -28.91 30.73
CA TYR A 130 2.43 -28.40 30.76
C TYR A 130 2.82 -27.94 32.17
N ARG A 131 2.00 -27.08 32.82
CA ARG A 131 2.29 -26.62 34.19
C ARG A 131 2.47 -27.77 35.20
N LYS A 132 1.72 -28.88 35.04
CA LYS A 132 1.89 -30.11 35.83
C LYS A 132 3.17 -30.88 35.50
N VAL A 133 3.60 -30.90 34.24
CA VAL A 133 4.89 -31.49 33.84
C VAL A 133 6.04 -30.64 34.38
N ALA A 134 6.01 -29.31 34.20
CA ALA A 134 7.00 -28.38 34.77
C ALA A 134 7.03 -28.34 36.31
N GLU A 135 5.97 -28.80 36.99
CA GLU A 135 5.98 -29.09 38.44
C GLU A 135 6.67 -30.42 38.77
N ARG A 136 6.46 -31.47 37.97
CA ARG A 136 7.10 -32.80 38.12
C ARG A 136 8.57 -32.81 37.72
N MET A 137 8.94 -31.96 36.77
CA MET A 137 10.30 -31.80 36.23
C MET A 137 11.21 -30.96 37.13
N ARG A 138 10.67 -30.29 38.15
CA ARG A 138 11.48 -29.51 39.10
C ARG A 138 12.15 -30.44 40.12
N GLY A 139 13.48 -30.51 40.03
CA GLY A 139 14.31 -31.40 40.85
C GLY A 139 14.74 -32.69 40.15
N THR A 140 14.34 -32.91 38.89
CA THR A 140 14.88 -33.99 38.05
C THR A 140 16.39 -33.78 37.86
N PRO A 141 17.25 -34.78 38.15
CA PRO A 141 18.71 -34.63 38.06
C PRO A 141 19.16 -34.16 36.67
N GLY A 142 20.00 -33.13 36.62
CA GLY A 142 20.49 -32.55 35.36
C GLY A 142 19.47 -31.68 34.60
N HIS A 143 18.19 -31.66 34.97
CA HIS A 143 17.21 -30.73 34.39
C HIS A 143 17.35 -29.35 35.04
N THR A 144 17.37 -28.30 34.21
CA THR A 144 17.66 -26.92 34.65
C THR A 144 16.44 -26.03 34.66
N ARG A 145 15.78 -25.88 33.51
CA ARG A 145 14.77 -24.84 33.23
C ARG A 145 13.89 -25.32 32.11
N GLU A 146 12.59 -25.11 32.25
CA GLU A 146 11.60 -25.43 31.23
C GLU A 146 10.80 -24.17 30.91
N GLU A 147 10.54 -23.89 29.63
CA GLU A 147 9.74 -22.76 29.16
C GLU A 147 8.76 -23.21 28.08
N LEU A 148 7.53 -22.71 28.13
CA LEU A 148 6.54 -22.89 27.07
C LEU A 148 6.29 -21.55 26.37
N LEU A 149 6.79 -21.42 25.14
CA LEU A 149 6.43 -20.31 24.27
C LEU A 149 5.26 -20.70 23.37
N ARG A 150 4.38 -19.73 23.09
CA ARG A 150 3.31 -19.85 22.10
C ARG A 150 3.58 -18.89 20.96
N GLU A 151 3.51 -19.36 19.72
CA GLU A 151 3.50 -18.46 18.56
C GLU A 151 2.23 -17.60 18.58
N VAL A 152 2.40 -16.28 18.54
CA VAL A 152 1.28 -15.33 18.65
C VAL A 152 0.35 -15.48 17.44
N GLY A 153 -0.93 -15.73 17.70
CA GLY A 153 -1.94 -15.94 16.67
C GLY A 153 -2.01 -17.36 16.10
N THR A 154 -1.12 -18.29 16.48
CA THR A 154 -1.12 -19.68 15.99
C THR A 154 -1.47 -20.69 17.10
N LYS A 155 -1.47 -21.98 16.73
CA LYS A 155 -1.68 -23.15 17.60
C LYS A 155 -0.37 -23.86 17.95
N ASN A 156 0.77 -23.32 17.49
CA ASN A 156 2.07 -23.92 17.69
C ASN A 156 2.63 -23.45 19.04
N TYR A 157 3.04 -24.42 19.85
CA TYR A 157 3.75 -24.19 21.10
C TYR A 157 5.13 -24.83 21.00
N HIS A 158 6.12 -24.15 21.58
CA HIS A 158 7.50 -24.59 21.64
C HIS A 158 7.88 -24.74 23.11
N LEU A 159 8.12 -25.99 23.52
CA LEU A 159 8.59 -26.36 24.84
C LEU A 159 10.12 -26.44 24.79
N PHE A 160 10.79 -25.56 25.54
CA PHE A 160 12.24 -25.51 25.67
C PHE A 160 12.62 -26.12 27.03
N ALA A 161 13.55 -27.08 27.05
CA ALA A 161 14.11 -27.65 28.28
C ALA A 161 15.64 -27.58 28.26
N GLU A 162 16.24 -26.88 29.23
CA GLU A 162 17.70 -26.86 29.44
C GLU A 162 18.15 -28.03 30.32
N TRP A 163 19.26 -28.65 29.94
CA TRP A 163 19.87 -29.80 30.63
C TRP A 163 21.37 -29.62 30.79
N GLU A 164 21.92 -30.00 31.94
CA GLU A 164 23.33 -29.81 32.32
C GLU A 164 24.33 -30.60 31.44
N SER A 165 23.85 -31.56 30.65
CA SER A 165 24.56 -32.17 29.52
C SER A 165 23.58 -32.99 28.68
N GLU A 166 23.97 -33.35 27.45
CA GLU A 166 23.22 -34.32 26.65
C GLU A 166 23.14 -35.70 27.34
N ALA A 167 24.21 -36.11 28.02
CA ALA A 167 24.24 -37.34 28.80
C ALA A 167 23.18 -37.35 29.92
N ALA A 168 22.94 -36.20 30.58
CA ALA A 168 21.90 -36.09 31.61
C ALA A 168 20.48 -36.12 31.01
N PHE A 169 20.26 -35.47 29.86
CA PHE A 169 18.98 -35.55 29.14
C PHE A 169 18.66 -36.97 28.68
N ASN A 170 19.63 -37.66 28.06
CA ASN A 170 19.45 -39.03 27.58
C ASN A 170 19.23 -40.00 28.76
N ALA A 171 20.01 -39.87 29.85
CA ALA A 171 19.81 -40.68 31.06
C ALA A 171 18.44 -40.48 31.74
N TRP A 172 17.82 -39.31 31.60
CA TRP A 172 16.43 -39.09 32.00
C TRP A 172 15.43 -39.68 31.00
N ALA A 173 15.63 -39.48 29.70
CA ALA A 173 14.74 -40.00 28.66
C ALA A 173 14.67 -41.54 28.62
N ASP A 174 15.77 -42.21 28.99
CA ASP A 174 15.88 -43.66 29.12
C ASP A 174 15.36 -44.22 30.47
N ASP A 175 15.08 -43.37 31.47
CA ASP A 175 14.47 -43.79 32.74
C ASP A 175 12.96 -44.07 32.53
N PRO A 176 12.44 -45.29 32.83
CA PRO A 176 11.01 -45.58 32.72
C PRO A 176 10.09 -44.61 33.49
N ALA A 177 10.57 -43.93 34.53
CA ALA A 177 9.84 -42.91 35.26
C ALA A 177 9.58 -41.62 34.44
N HIS A 178 10.36 -41.34 33.40
CA HIS A 178 10.11 -40.25 32.44
C HIS A 178 8.66 -40.27 31.93
N MET A 179 8.19 -41.45 31.52
CA MET A 179 6.86 -41.61 30.94
C MET A 179 5.74 -41.28 31.93
N GLU A 180 5.93 -41.50 33.23
CA GLU A 180 4.97 -41.08 34.26
C GLU A 180 5.07 -39.57 34.53
N GLN A 181 6.26 -38.98 34.50
CA GLN A 181 6.47 -37.54 34.65
C GLN A 181 5.77 -36.76 33.52
N THR A 182 6.02 -37.13 32.25
CA THR A 182 5.51 -36.46 31.04
C THR A 182 4.09 -36.88 30.62
N ALA A 183 3.51 -37.93 31.23
CA ALA A 183 2.16 -38.45 30.96
C ALA A 183 1.04 -37.40 30.71
N PRO A 184 0.97 -36.25 31.42
CA PRO A 184 -0.06 -35.24 31.17
C PRO A 184 0.00 -34.60 29.77
N LEU A 185 1.20 -34.49 29.18
CA LEU A 185 1.41 -33.94 27.82
C LEU A 185 1.36 -35.02 26.73
N LEU A 186 1.54 -36.29 27.08
CA LEU A 186 1.62 -37.40 26.14
C LEU A 186 0.47 -37.46 25.10
N PRO A 187 -0.81 -37.17 25.43
CA PRO A 187 -1.89 -37.14 24.43
C PRO A 187 -1.68 -36.14 23.28
N TYR A 188 -0.91 -35.07 23.50
CA TYR A 188 -0.63 -34.04 22.51
C TYR A 188 0.65 -34.35 21.72
N LEU A 189 1.68 -34.84 22.42
CA LEU A 189 2.95 -35.28 21.83
C LEU A 189 2.77 -36.47 20.87
N LEU A 190 1.69 -37.26 21.02
CA LEU A 190 1.33 -38.33 20.09
C LEU A 190 0.60 -37.86 18.83
N GLU A 191 0.08 -36.62 18.81
CA GLU A 191 -0.57 -36.02 17.63
C GLU A 191 0.39 -35.12 16.84
N SER A 192 1.33 -34.43 17.51
CA SER A 192 2.32 -33.57 16.88
C SER A 192 3.59 -33.45 17.73
N PHE A 193 4.73 -33.86 17.17
CA PHE A 193 6.03 -33.82 17.83
C PHE A 193 7.18 -33.64 16.83
N GLU A 194 7.95 -32.57 17.03
CA GLU A 194 9.20 -32.27 16.30
C GLU A 194 10.24 -31.83 17.35
N ARG A 195 11.41 -32.48 17.41
CA ARG A 195 12.45 -32.28 18.44
C ARG A 195 13.78 -31.86 17.84
N THR A 196 14.43 -30.86 18.42
CA THR A 196 15.82 -30.45 18.08
C THR A 196 16.61 -30.19 19.37
N THR A 197 17.92 -30.39 19.34
CA THR A 197 18.84 -30.16 20.47
C THR A 197 19.92 -29.16 20.06
N PHE A 198 20.30 -28.26 20.95
CA PHE A 198 21.33 -27.24 20.71
C PHE A 198 22.35 -27.20 21.86
N GLU A 199 23.64 -27.04 21.55
CA GLU A 199 24.69 -26.74 22.53
C GLU A 199 24.78 -25.23 22.79
N ILE A 200 24.90 -24.81 24.06
CA ILE A 200 25.05 -23.40 24.44
C ILE A 200 26.54 -23.05 24.49
N VAL A 201 27.11 -22.76 23.32
CA VAL A 201 28.56 -22.65 23.05
C VAL A 201 29.28 -21.52 23.81
N ALA A 202 28.60 -20.41 24.10
CA ALA A 202 29.18 -19.29 24.86
C ALA A 202 28.11 -18.54 25.64
N ARG A 203 28.44 -17.99 26.81
CA ARG A 203 27.66 -16.95 27.48
C ARG A 203 28.58 -15.76 27.83
N PRO A 204 28.11 -14.51 27.76
CA PRO A 204 29.02 -13.34 27.74
C PRO A 204 29.40 -12.86 29.14
N GLU A 205 28.58 -13.25 30.12
CA GLU A 205 28.77 -13.01 31.55
C GLU A 205 29.96 -13.85 32.08
N ASP A 206 30.20 -15.02 31.48
CA ASP A 206 31.33 -15.92 31.79
C ASP A 206 32.65 -15.47 31.12
N MET A 207 32.68 -14.33 30.42
CA MET A 207 33.82 -13.84 29.61
C MET A 207 34.49 -12.56 30.15
N LEU A 208 34.09 -12.06 31.33
CA LEU A 208 34.78 -10.97 32.01
C LEU A 208 36.01 -11.49 32.79
N PRO A 209 37.21 -10.90 32.60
CA PRO A 209 38.31 -11.11 33.55
C PRO A 209 37.95 -10.60 34.94
N GLU A 210 38.48 -11.22 36.00
CA GLU A 210 38.33 -10.69 37.36
C GLU A 210 38.96 -9.30 37.47
N VAL A 211 38.12 -8.25 37.52
CA VAL A 211 38.57 -6.89 37.79
C VAL A 211 38.78 -6.75 39.29
N GLU A 212 40.04 -6.77 39.73
CA GLU A 212 40.40 -6.50 41.13
C GLU A 212 39.75 -5.21 41.63
N ALA A 213 39.13 -5.26 42.82
CA ALA A 213 38.31 -4.19 43.37
C ALA A 213 39.12 -2.98 43.86
N ALA A 214 39.61 -2.17 42.92
CA ALA A 214 40.30 -0.91 43.16
C ALA A 214 39.34 0.16 43.76
N ALA A 215 39.21 0.17 45.08
CA ALA A 215 38.25 1.00 45.81
C ALA A 215 38.49 2.53 45.67
N ALA A 216 37.81 3.17 44.71
CA ALA A 216 37.73 4.62 44.60
C ALA A 216 36.70 5.21 45.57
N LYS A 217 37.10 6.23 46.34
CA LYS A 217 36.26 6.86 47.38
C LYS A 217 35.21 7.83 46.78
N PRO A 218 34.04 8.01 47.44
CA PRO A 218 33.00 8.92 46.95
C PRO A 218 33.47 10.38 46.94
N VAL A 219 33.26 11.05 45.81
CA VAL A 219 33.50 12.50 45.64
C VAL A 219 32.25 13.26 46.06
N ALA A 220 32.41 14.32 46.86
CA ALA A 220 31.30 15.08 47.42
C ALA A 220 30.59 15.98 46.40
N ALA A 221 29.28 16.18 46.58
CA ALA A 221 28.46 16.98 45.68
C ALA A 221 28.82 18.48 45.70
N ALA A 222 28.96 19.07 44.51
CA ALA A 222 29.12 20.51 44.33
C ALA A 222 27.76 21.23 44.31
N LYS A 223 27.70 22.45 44.87
CA LYS A 223 26.48 23.27 44.89
C LYS A 223 26.24 23.97 43.55
N PRO A 224 24.98 24.17 43.12
CA PRO A 224 24.65 25.04 42.00
C PRO A 224 24.85 26.53 42.35
N ALA A 225 25.18 27.33 41.33
CA ALA A 225 25.31 28.80 41.39
C ALA A 225 23.98 29.49 40.95
N PRO A 226 23.76 30.78 41.28
CA PRO A 226 22.41 31.37 41.26
C PRO A 226 21.93 31.88 39.89
N ALA A 227 20.61 32.01 39.76
CA ALA A 227 19.92 32.46 38.55
C ALA A 227 19.79 34.00 38.43
N ALA A 228 19.47 34.46 37.22
CA ALA A 228 19.06 35.84 36.92
C ALA A 228 17.59 35.91 36.45
N ASN A 229 16.93 37.01 36.80
CA ASN A 229 15.49 37.31 36.66
C ASN A 229 15.02 37.57 35.20
N PRO A 230 13.70 37.74 34.91
CA PRO A 230 12.53 37.69 35.81
C PRO A 230 11.38 36.73 35.38
N LYS A 231 10.42 36.50 36.28
CA LYS A 231 9.09 35.92 35.93
C LYS A 231 8.10 37.02 35.53
N PRO A 232 7.26 36.81 34.50
CA PRO A 232 6.00 37.54 34.33
C PRO A 232 5.02 37.24 35.49
N SER A 233 4.21 38.22 35.87
CA SER A 233 3.20 38.05 36.94
C SER A 233 2.06 37.11 36.53
N ALA A 234 1.61 36.28 37.46
CA ALA A 234 0.38 35.51 37.28
C ALA A 234 -0.84 36.45 37.29
N ILE A 235 -1.68 36.37 36.25
CA ILE A 235 -3.02 36.95 36.28
C ILE A 235 -3.90 36.02 37.13
N ALA A 236 -4.58 36.56 38.14
CA ALA A 236 -5.44 35.79 39.00
C ALA A 236 -6.68 35.30 38.23
N MET A 237 -6.85 33.97 38.14
CA MET A 237 -8.10 33.36 37.69
C MET A 237 -9.16 33.55 38.79
N PRO A 238 -10.37 34.03 38.48
CA PRO A 238 -11.46 34.05 39.45
C PRO A 238 -11.92 32.63 39.80
N GLU A 239 -12.42 32.44 41.02
CA GLU A 239 -12.88 31.14 41.50
C GLU A 239 -14.05 30.58 40.65
N PRO A 240 -14.14 29.25 40.50
CA PRO A 240 -15.19 28.61 39.71
C PRO A 240 -16.57 28.85 40.33
N ARG A 241 -17.39 29.68 39.67
CA ARG A 241 -18.81 29.80 40.00
C ARG A 241 -19.52 28.47 39.72
N ALA A 242 -20.50 28.14 40.57
CA ALA A 242 -21.26 26.90 40.48
C ALA A 242 -21.89 26.70 39.09
N THR A 243 -21.81 25.47 38.59
CA THR A 243 -22.44 25.03 37.34
C THR A 243 -23.96 25.20 37.42
N LEU A 244 -24.53 26.05 36.55
CA LEU A 244 -25.96 26.04 36.27
C LEU A 244 -26.28 24.83 35.39
N GLU A 245 -27.12 23.93 35.89
CA GLU A 245 -27.64 22.82 35.10
C GLU A 245 -28.53 23.34 33.96
N VAL A 246 -28.04 23.27 32.73
CA VAL A 246 -28.87 23.48 31.53
C VAL A 246 -29.61 22.17 31.26
N LYS A 247 -30.90 22.11 31.61
CA LYS A 247 -31.76 20.99 31.23
C LYS A 247 -31.91 20.92 29.71
N VAL A 248 -31.25 19.95 29.10
CA VAL A 248 -31.61 19.45 27.77
C VAL A 248 -33.01 18.82 27.88
N PRO A 249 -33.99 19.16 27.00
CA PRO A 249 -35.27 18.47 27.00
C PRO A 249 -35.11 17.02 26.53
N ASP A 250 -35.74 16.08 27.23
CA ASP A 250 -35.77 14.68 26.81
C ASP A 250 -36.44 14.54 25.44
N LEU A 251 -35.68 14.13 24.43
CA LEU A 251 -36.24 13.62 23.19
C LEU A 251 -36.87 12.24 23.49
N PRO A 252 -38.16 12.01 23.14
CA PRO A 252 -38.77 10.72 23.39
C PRO A 252 -38.06 9.63 22.60
N PRO A 253 -37.94 8.41 23.14
CA PRO A 253 -37.32 7.30 22.43
C PRO A 253 -38.08 7.00 21.13
N LEU A 254 -37.34 6.70 20.06
CA LEU A 254 -37.89 6.29 18.77
C LEU A 254 -38.58 4.92 18.90
N THR A 255 -39.85 4.93 19.31
CA THR A 255 -40.71 3.74 19.35
C THR A 255 -40.88 3.18 17.94
N SER A 256 -40.56 1.90 17.77
CA SER A 256 -40.66 1.19 16.51
C SER A 256 -42.09 1.20 15.95
N ILE A 257 -42.30 1.88 14.81
CA ILE A 257 -43.54 1.74 14.03
C ILE A 257 -43.43 0.47 13.20
N ALA A 258 -43.79 -0.67 13.80
CA ALA A 258 -44.00 -1.92 13.08
C ALA A 258 -45.42 -1.90 12.46
N GLY A 259 -45.55 -1.90 11.12
CA GLY A 259 -46.91 -1.76 10.57
C GLY A 259 -47.19 -1.71 9.06
N SER A 260 -46.28 -2.09 8.16
CA SER A 260 -46.72 -2.71 6.89
C SER A 260 -45.64 -3.61 6.32
N SER A 261 -46.00 -4.88 6.07
CA SER A 261 -45.09 -5.88 5.49
C SER A 261 -45.19 -5.86 3.98
N ASP A 262 -44.14 -5.40 3.30
CA ASP A 262 -43.99 -5.59 1.85
C ASP A 262 -42.86 -6.59 1.57
N ALA A 263 -43.17 -7.65 0.82
CA ALA A 263 -42.45 -8.91 0.91
C ALA A 263 -41.46 -9.13 -0.24
N SER A 264 -40.31 -8.44 -0.21
CA SER A 264 -39.22 -8.68 -1.19
C SER A 264 -37.78 -8.50 -0.68
N ALA A 265 -37.56 -8.12 0.58
CA ALA A 265 -36.22 -7.95 1.14
C ALA A 265 -35.54 -9.29 1.47
N ALA A 266 -34.98 -9.95 0.46
CA ALA A 266 -33.97 -10.98 0.68
C ALA A 266 -32.74 -10.33 1.34
N GLU A 267 -32.35 -10.81 2.52
CA GLU A 267 -31.28 -10.20 3.32
C GLU A 267 -29.92 -10.38 2.64
N PHE A 268 -29.25 -9.27 2.33
CA PHE A 268 -27.95 -9.27 1.65
C PHE A 268 -26.82 -9.32 2.68
N ASP A 269 -25.97 -10.35 2.64
CA ASP A 269 -24.80 -10.49 3.52
C ASP A 269 -23.85 -9.28 3.43
N THR A 270 -23.71 -8.73 2.22
CA THR A 270 -22.93 -7.53 1.92
C THR A 270 -23.63 -6.73 0.83
N ASP A 271 -23.39 -5.42 0.74
CA ASP A 271 -23.96 -4.64 -0.37
C ASP A 271 -23.10 -4.79 -1.63
N VAL A 272 -21.78 -4.83 -1.49
CA VAL A 272 -20.83 -5.14 -2.57
C VAL A 272 -19.88 -6.29 -2.16
N LEU A 273 -19.63 -7.21 -3.10
CA LEU A 273 -18.50 -8.14 -3.05
C LEU A 273 -17.42 -7.68 -4.04
N VAL A 274 -16.22 -7.41 -3.56
CA VAL A 274 -15.03 -7.11 -4.38
C VAL A 274 -14.10 -8.32 -4.34
N VAL A 275 -13.61 -8.74 -5.50
CA VAL A 275 -12.86 -9.99 -5.67
C VAL A 275 -11.47 -9.67 -6.22
N GLY A 276 -10.42 -10.00 -5.48
CA GLY A 276 -9.03 -9.63 -5.75
C GLY A 276 -8.62 -8.36 -5.00
N ALA A 277 -7.61 -8.46 -4.13
CA ALA A 277 -7.12 -7.38 -3.28
C ALA A 277 -5.83 -6.73 -3.79
N GLY A 278 -5.67 -6.65 -5.12
CA GLY A 278 -4.69 -5.77 -5.74
C GLY A 278 -5.11 -4.28 -5.67
N PRO A 279 -4.29 -3.35 -6.21
CA PRO A 279 -4.49 -1.90 -6.06
C PRO A 279 -5.86 -1.39 -6.52
N ALA A 280 -6.46 -1.98 -7.56
CA ALA A 280 -7.83 -1.68 -8.00
C ALA A 280 -8.87 -2.05 -6.92
N GLY A 281 -8.90 -3.32 -6.49
CA GLY A 281 -9.86 -3.83 -5.51
C GLY A 281 -9.74 -3.15 -4.15
N LEU A 282 -8.51 -2.84 -3.72
CA LEU A 282 -8.26 -2.03 -2.52
C LEU A 282 -8.80 -0.61 -2.67
N THR A 283 -8.53 0.08 -3.78
CA THR A 283 -9.08 1.43 -4.06
C THR A 283 -10.60 1.44 -4.03
N LEU A 284 -11.24 0.45 -4.66
CA LEU A 284 -12.70 0.32 -4.64
C LEU A 284 -13.24 0.09 -3.22
N ALA A 285 -12.62 -0.81 -2.47
CA ALA A 285 -13.05 -1.13 -1.11
C ALA A 285 -12.89 0.07 -0.15
N ILE A 286 -11.82 0.86 -0.29
CA ILE A 286 -11.64 2.16 0.37
C ILE A 286 -12.78 3.12 -0.02
N GLU A 287 -13.08 3.27 -1.30
CA GLU A 287 -14.12 4.21 -1.77
C GLU A 287 -15.54 3.85 -1.30
N LEU A 288 -15.83 2.55 -1.16
CA LEU A 288 -17.07 2.05 -0.58
C LEU A 288 -17.11 2.27 0.94
N ALA A 289 -16.03 1.98 1.65
CA ALA A 289 -15.92 2.18 3.10
C ALA A 289 -15.98 3.67 3.50
N ARG A 290 -15.27 4.56 2.78
CA ARG A 290 -15.37 6.03 2.92
C ARG A 290 -16.80 6.56 2.79
N ARG A 291 -17.69 5.82 2.11
CA ARG A 291 -19.11 6.16 1.93
C ARG A 291 -20.06 5.34 2.80
N GLY A 292 -19.56 4.47 3.69
CA GLY A 292 -20.37 3.66 4.60
C GLY A 292 -21.17 2.55 3.91
N VAL A 293 -20.67 2.01 2.79
CA VAL A 293 -21.27 0.87 2.09
C VAL A 293 -20.66 -0.43 2.61
N ARG A 294 -21.46 -1.44 2.93
CA ARG A 294 -20.95 -2.75 3.35
C ARG A 294 -20.24 -3.42 2.18
N CYS A 295 -18.94 -3.62 2.33
CA CYS A 295 -18.06 -4.19 1.31
C CYS A 295 -17.29 -5.37 1.91
N ARG A 296 -17.36 -6.53 1.27
CA ARG A 296 -16.46 -7.66 1.52
C ARG A 296 -15.42 -7.72 0.40
N LEU A 297 -14.14 -7.71 0.77
CA LEU A 297 -13.01 -7.78 -0.16
C LEU A 297 -12.29 -9.11 0.04
N VAL A 298 -12.47 -10.04 -0.91
CA VAL A 298 -11.91 -11.39 -0.85
C VAL A 298 -10.65 -11.51 -1.71
N GLU A 299 -9.65 -12.23 -1.21
CA GLU A 299 -8.39 -12.49 -1.90
C GLU A 299 -7.97 -13.95 -1.71
N LYS A 300 -7.60 -14.62 -2.79
CA LYS A 300 -7.25 -16.05 -2.76
C LYS A 300 -5.83 -16.31 -2.25
N ARG A 301 -4.90 -15.37 -2.44
CA ARG A 301 -3.59 -15.39 -1.78
C ARG A 301 -3.80 -15.36 -0.26
N ALA A 302 -3.23 -16.33 0.47
CA ALA A 302 -3.34 -16.40 1.93
C ALA A 302 -2.60 -15.24 2.62
N GLU A 303 -1.53 -14.74 2.00
CA GLU A 303 -0.69 -13.65 2.48
C GLU A 303 -0.69 -12.48 1.48
N PRO A 304 -0.25 -11.27 1.87
CA PRO A 304 0.12 -10.20 0.92
C PRO A 304 1.26 -10.65 -0.01
N SER A 305 1.44 -9.97 -1.14
CA SER A 305 2.61 -10.19 -1.99
C SER A 305 3.87 -9.67 -1.29
N SER A 306 4.74 -10.57 -0.81
CA SER A 306 6.05 -10.25 -0.23
C SER A 306 7.14 -10.07 -1.29
N GLN A 307 6.83 -10.38 -2.55
CA GLN A 307 7.74 -10.30 -3.69
C GLN A 307 7.52 -9.01 -4.49
N ALA A 308 8.49 -8.69 -5.36
CA ALA A 308 8.50 -7.43 -6.10
C ALA A 308 7.55 -7.47 -7.31
N ASP A 309 6.24 -7.46 -7.07
CA ASP A 309 5.18 -7.45 -8.10
C ASP A 309 5.39 -6.34 -9.17
N LYS A 310 4.81 -6.54 -10.36
CA LYS A 310 5.36 -6.02 -11.63
C LYS A 310 5.30 -4.49 -11.81
N ALA A 311 4.39 -3.80 -11.13
CA ALA A 311 4.23 -2.34 -11.24
C ALA A 311 5.14 -1.54 -10.28
N ILE A 312 5.58 -0.35 -10.74
CA ILE A 312 6.36 0.64 -9.98
C ILE A 312 5.83 2.07 -10.20
N GLY A 313 5.61 2.48 -11.45
CA GLY A 313 5.27 3.86 -11.77
C GLY A 313 3.88 4.26 -11.25
N ILE A 314 3.83 5.27 -10.38
CA ILE A 314 2.63 5.94 -9.89
C ILE A 314 2.51 7.28 -10.62
N GLN A 315 1.49 7.40 -11.46
CA GLN A 315 1.29 8.58 -12.30
C GLN A 315 0.77 9.77 -11.48
N CYS A 316 1.01 10.99 -11.96
CA CYS A 316 0.54 12.23 -11.35
C CYS A 316 -0.95 12.16 -10.98
N ARG A 317 -1.80 11.61 -11.87
CA ARG A 317 -3.23 11.44 -11.61
C ARG A 317 -3.55 10.49 -10.45
N THR A 318 -2.78 9.41 -10.28
CA THR A 318 -2.94 8.49 -9.15
C THR A 318 -2.54 9.15 -7.83
N MET A 319 -1.52 10.01 -7.83
CA MET A 319 -1.12 10.77 -6.63
C MET A 319 -2.23 11.71 -6.14
N GLU A 320 -3.01 12.33 -7.04
CA GLU A 320 -4.18 13.16 -6.67
C GLU A 320 -5.33 12.32 -6.07
N ILE A 321 -5.58 11.13 -6.61
CA ILE A 321 -6.54 10.17 -6.05
C ILE A 321 -6.10 9.77 -4.63
N TRP A 322 -4.80 9.53 -4.46
CA TRP A 322 -4.17 9.23 -3.17
C TRP A 322 -4.14 10.42 -2.21
N GLU A 323 -4.14 11.66 -2.68
CA GLU A 323 -4.41 12.83 -1.84
C GLU A 323 -5.85 12.75 -1.33
N ASN A 324 -6.82 12.53 -2.20
CA ASN A 324 -8.23 12.52 -1.82
C ASN A 324 -8.54 11.41 -0.78
N ILE A 325 -8.09 10.16 -1.00
CA ILE A 325 -8.23 9.08 0.01
C ILE A 325 -7.31 9.23 1.23
N GLY A 326 -6.32 10.12 1.19
CA GLY A 326 -5.49 10.47 2.35
C GLY A 326 -4.25 9.59 2.58
N VAL A 327 -3.67 9.03 1.51
CA VAL A 327 -2.46 8.19 1.57
C VAL A 327 -1.24 8.78 0.83
N VAL A 328 -1.38 9.92 0.13
CA VAL A 328 -0.29 10.48 -0.69
C VAL A 328 0.99 10.74 0.11
N GLY A 329 0.88 11.15 1.38
CA GLY A 329 2.05 11.28 2.27
C GLY A 329 2.77 9.95 2.48
N GLU A 330 2.06 8.89 2.85
CA GLU A 330 2.61 7.54 3.01
C GLU A 330 3.24 7.02 1.70
N ALA A 331 2.70 7.39 0.54
CA ALA A 331 3.26 7.04 -0.76
C ALA A 331 4.58 7.79 -1.05
N MET A 332 4.60 9.12 -0.87
CA MET A 332 5.80 9.95 -1.05
C MET A 332 6.92 9.56 -0.08
N ASP A 333 6.58 9.28 1.18
CA ASP A 333 7.52 8.82 2.21
C ASP A 333 8.04 7.39 1.94
N ALA A 334 7.33 6.59 1.13
CA ALA A 334 7.69 5.22 0.78
C ALA A 334 8.49 5.07 -0.52
N GLY A 335 8.19 5.86 -1.55
CA GLY A 335 8.73 5.71 -2.91
C GLY A 335 10.07 6.41 -3.19
N SER A 336 10.41 6.48 -4.48
CA SER A 336 11.49 7.28 -5.06
C SER A 336 10.91 8.19 -6.15
N TRP A 337 11.31 9.46 -6.22
CA TRP A 337 10.89 10.34 -7.31
C TRP A 337 11.56 9.97 -8.64
N LEU A 338 10.79 10.05 -9.73
CA LEU A 338 11.27 9.86 -11.10
C LEU A 338 11.37 11.23 -11.74
N HIS A 339 12.60 11.71 -11.93
CA HIS A 339 12.90 13.09 -12.33
C HIS A 339 12.91 13.31 -13.84
N GLY A 340 12.91 12.23 -14.64
CA GLY A 340 12.99 12.31 -16.09
C GLY A 340 13.17 10.95 -16.76
N GLN A 341 13.36 10.97 -18.07
CA GLN A 341 13.75 9.81 -18.88
C GLN A 341 14.99 10.15 -19.72
N THR A 342 15.97 9.25 -19.78
CA THR A 342 17.13 9.34 -20.69
C THR A 342 17.16 8.12 -21.61
N VAL A 343 17.38 8.35 -22.91
CA VAL A 343 17.42 7.31 -23.95
C VAL A 343 18.80 7.28 -24.60
N PHE A 344 19.36 6.09 -24.67
CA PHE A 344 20.60 5.76 -25.37
C PHE A 344 20.27 4.82 -26.54
N VAL A 345 20.80 5.11 -27.72
CA VAL A 345 20.71 4.23 -28.90
C VAL A 345 22.12 3.89 -29.36
N ASN A 346 22.44 2.60 -29.46
CA ASN A 346 23.78 2.10 -29.79
C ASN A 346 24.89 2.75 -28.94
N GLY A 347 24.68 2.82 -27.62
CA GLY A 347 25.60 3.41 -26.64
C GLY A 347 25.68 4.94 -26.62
N ARG A 348 25.06 5.65 -27.58
CA ARG A 348 25.03 7.12 -27.63
C ARG A 348 23.75 7.65 -27.01
N GLN A 349 23.84 8.60 -26.07
CA GLN A 349 22.66 9.34 -25.61
C GLN A 349 22.02 10.09 -26.79
N THR A 350 20.73 9.85 -27.02
CA THR A 350 19.95 10.47 -28.10
C THR A 350 18.95 11.48 -27.57
N HIS A 351 18.29 11.18 -26.45
CA HIS A 351 17.27 12.03 -25.85
C HIS A 351 17.42 12.05 -24.32
N GLN A 352 17.07 13.18 -23.71
CA GLN A 352 16.83 13.30 -22.28
C GLN A 352 15.69 14.31 -22.10
N VAL A 353 14.71 13.94 -21.28
CA VAL A 353 13.58 14.80 -20.91
C VAL A 353 13.53 14.83 -19.38
N ASP A 354 13.69 16.02 -18.81
CA ASP A 354 13.58 16.27 -17.37
C ASP A 354 12.13 16.68 -17.08
N TRP A 355 11.49 16.09 -16.06
CA TRP A 355 10.05 16.25 -15.77
C TRP A 355 9.77 17.33 -14.71
N ASP A 356 10.21 18.56 -14.99
CA ASP A 356 9.86 19.75 -14.20
C ASP A 356 8.63 20.46 -14.81
N LEU A 357 7.45 20.18 -14.27
CA LEU A 357 6.17 20.75 -14.69
C LEU A 357 5.45 21.34 -13.46
N PRO A 358 5.71 22.59 -13.07
CA PRO A 358 5.15 23.20 -11.86
C PRO A 358 3.62 23.36 -11.88
N GLU A 359 2.97 23.21 -13.05
CA GLU A 359 1.52 23.21 -13.20
C GLU A 359 0.81 21.90 -12.82
N VAL A 360 1.55 20.80 -12.55
CA VAL A 360 0.96 19.57 -11.99
C VAL A 360 1.29 19.44 -10.49
N PRO A 361 0.31 19.11 -9.63
CA PRO A 361 0.52 19.13 -8.18
C PRO A 361 1.41 17.99 -7.65
N TYR A 362 1.72 17.00 -8.49
CA TYR A 362 2.57 15.84 -8.16
C TYR A 362 3.38 15.40 -9.38
N ALA A 363 4.63 14.99 -9.16
CA ALA A 363 5.49 14.36 -10.16
C ALA A 363 5.23 12.83 -10.26
N HIS A 364 5.92 12.17 -11.19
CA HIS A 364 5.92 10.70 -11.33
C HIS A 364 6.71 10.07 -10.17
N LEU A 365 6.09 9.16 -9.42
CA LEU A 365 6.69 8.48 -8.28
C LEU A 365 6.92 6.99 -8.60
N GLY A 366 8.10 6.46 -8.31
CA GLY A 366 8.37 5.03 -8.31
C GLY A 366 8.06 4.41 -6.95
N LEU A 367 6.98 3.63 -6.86
CA LEU A 367 6.56 2.91 -5.66
C LEU A 367 6.20 1.45 -6.03
N PRO A 368 6.95 0.44 -5.54
CA PRO A 368 6.65 -0.96 -5.83
C PRO A 368 5.23 -1.36 -5.43
N GLN A 369 4.65 -2.31 -6.17
CA GLN A 369 3.27 -2.75 -5.94
C GLN A 369 3.03 -3.33 -4.53
N TYR A 370 4.01 -4.01 -3.90
CA TYR A 370 3.86 -4.50 -2.53
C TYR A 370 3.69 -3.37 -1.50
N ASP A 371 4.43 -2.26 -1.65
CA ASP A 371 4.26 -1.08 -0.81
C ASP A 371 2.94 -0.36 -1.11
N THR A 372 2.53 -0.32 -2.39
CA THR A 372 1.21 0.18 -2.80
C THR A 372 0.07 -0.62 -2.16
N GLU A 373 0.10 -1.95 -2.23
CA GLU A 373 -0.89 -2.84 -1.60
C GLU A 373 -0.85 -2.74 -0.07
N ARG A 374 0.33 -2.58 0.55
CA ARG A 374 0.50 -2.36 1.99
C ARG A 374 -0.16 -1.05 2.44
N ILE A 375 0.11 0.07 1.76
CA ILE A 375 -0.44 1.39 2.09
C ILE A 375 -1.96 1.41 1.90
N LEU A 376 -2.46 0.86 0.78
CA LEU A 376 -3.89 0.80 0.52
C LEU A 376 -4.62 -0.18 1.46
N THR A 377 -3.99 -1.30 1.87
CA THR A 377 -4.54 -2.19 2.91
C THR A 377 -4.68 -1.45 4.23
N GLY A 378 -3.62 -0.75 4.68
CA GLY A 378 -3.67 0.07 5.90
C GLY A 378 -4.73 1.18 5.84
N CYS A 379 -4.92 1.81 4.68
CA CYS A 379 -6.01 2.77 4.46
C CYS A 379 -7.40 2.13 4.59
N PHE A 380 -7.62 0.95 4.00
CA PHE A 380 -8.88 0.23 4.11
C PHE A 380 -9.18 -0.21 5.55
N GLU A 381 -8.16 -0.66 6.29
CA GLU A 381 -8.26 -1.04 7.70
C GLU A 381 -8.54 0.18 8.61
N ARG A 382 -7.95 1.35 8.33
CA ARG A 382 -8.30 2.62 9.01
C ARG A 382 -9.75 3.08 8.74
N HIS A 383 -10.37 2.60 7.66
CA HIS A 383 -11.80 2.76 7.39
C HIS A 383 -12.68 1.61 7.92
N GLY A 384 -12.14 0.72 8.76
CA GLY A 384 -12.88 -0.40 9.37
C GLY A 384 -13.08 -1.60 8.44
N GLY A 385 -12.44 -1.60 7.26
CA GLY A 385 -12.40 -2.73 6.35
C GLY A 385 -11.42 -3.82 6.79
N ARG A 386 -11.47 -4.98 6.12
CA ARG A 386 -10.49 -6.06 6.26
C ARG A 386 -10.39 -6.85 4.95
N VAL A 387 -9.18 -7.20 4.54
CA VAL A 387 -8.97 -8.12 3.42
C VAL A 387 -9.19 -9.56 3.89
N GLU A 388 -10.15 -10.26 3.28
CA GLU A 388 -10.43 -11.67 3.53
C GLU A 388 -9.51 -12.54 2.68
N ARG A 389 -8.27 -12.72 3.17
CA ARG A 389 -7.23 -13.52 2.52
C ARG A 389 -7.47 -15.03 2.67
N GLY A 390 -6.99 -15.80 1.70
CA GLY A 390 -7.26 -17.24 1.59
C GLY A 390 -8.71 -17.57 1.18
N VAL A 391 -9.40 -16.64 0.50
CA VAL A 391 -10.80 -16.78 0.06
C VAL A 391 -10.91 -16.61 -1.46
N GLU A 392 -11.23 -17.69 -2.18
CA GLU A 392 -11.37 -17.71 -3.65
C GLU A 392 -12.83 -17.72 -4.10
N LEU A 393 -13.16 -16.96 -5.15
CA LEU A 393 -14.44 -17.02 -5.85
C LEU A 393 -14.48 -18.24 -6.79
N LEU A 394 -15.41 -19.18 -6.54
CA LEU A 394 -15.69 -20.36 -7.37
C LEU A 394 -16.78 -20.12 -8.44
N GLY A 395 -17.11 -18.86 -8.73
CA GLY A 395 -18.20 -18.42 -9.60
C GLY A 395 -19.50 -18.05 -8.85
N PHE A 396 -20.46 -17.53 -9.60
CA PHE A 396 -21.71 -16.95 -9.08
C PHE A 396 -22.87 -17.12 -10.07
N THR A 397 -24.08 -16.77 -9.64
CA THR A 397 -25.23 -16.46 -10.50
C THR A 397 -25.77 -15.06 -10.17
N GLN A 398 -26.52 -14.44 -11.08
CA GLN A 398 -27.16 -13.14 -10.82
C GLN A 398 -28.61 -13.09 -11.31
N ASP A 399 -29.38 -12.16 -10.75
CA ASP A 399 -30.76 -11.86 -11.09
C ASP A 399 -31.04 -10.35 -10.97
N SER A 400 -32.30 -9.93 -11.15
CA SER A 400 -32.69 -8.52 -11.11
C SER A 400 -32.40 -7.81 -9.79
N SER A 401 -32.25 -8.54 -8.67
CA SER A 401 -32.04 -7.99 -7.32
C SER A 401 -30.60 -8.09 -6.81
N GLY A 402 -29.81 -9.07 -7.24
CA GLY A 402 -28.48 -9.33 -6.68
C GLY A 402 -27.65 -10.39 -7.38
N VAL A 403 -26.53 -10.73 -6.75
CA VAL A 403 -25.55 -11.73 -7.17
C VAL A 403 -25.34 -12.74 -6.03
N THR A 404 -25.47 -14.04 -6.32
CA THR A 404 -25.17 -15.13 -5.37
C THR A 404 -23.83 -15.75 -5.72
N ALA A 405 -22.80 -15.45 -4.94
CA ALA A 405 -21.45 -15.96 -5.10
C ALA A 405 -21.21 -17.25 -4.31
N ARG A 406 -20.34 -18.12 -4.82
CA ARG A 406 -19.78 -19.26 -4.11
C ARG A 406 -18.32 -18.97 -3.77
N LEU A 407 -17.97 -19.02 -2.50
CA LEU A 407 -16.62 -18.73 -2.00
C LEU A 407 -16.00 -20.00 -1.40
N SER A 408 -14.70 -20.21 -1.62
CA SER A 408 -13.91 -21.24 -0.95
C SER A 408 -12.95 -20.58 0.02
N GLY A 409 -12.92 -21.02 1.28
CA GLY A 409 -12.01 -20.50 2.30
C GLY A 409 -12.00 -21.36 3.55
N GLY A 410 -10.86 -21.44 4.26
CA GLY A 410 -10.73 -22.27 5.46
C GLY A 410 -11.02 -23.76 5.26
N GLY A 411 -10.86 -24.28 4.03
CA GLY A 411 -11.19 -25.66 3.67
C GLY A 411 -12.69 -25.94 3.44
N GLN A 412 -13.55 -24.91 3.44
CA GLN A 412 -14.99 -25.04 3.23
C GLN A 412 -15.47 -24.19 2.03
N THR A 413 -16.59 -24.57 1.44
CA THR A 413 -17.30 -23.76 0.43
C THR A 413 -18.57 -23.16 1.03
N SER A 414 -18.70 -21.84 0.96
CA SER A 414 -19.87 -21.09 1.41
C SER A 414 -20.59 -20.42 0.24
N GLN A 415 -21.81 -19.93 0.49
CA GLN A 415 -22.51 -19.01 -0.41
C GLN A 415 -22.65 -17.64 0.25
N LEU A 416 -22.73 -16.60 -0.58
CA LEU A 416 -22.96 -15.21 -0.15
C LEU A 416 -23.83 -14.49 -1.18
N ARG A 417 -24.79 -13.70 -0.70
CA ARG A 417 -25.66 -12.83 -1.47
C ARG A 417 -25.23 -11.36 -1.37
N ALA A 418 -24.84 -10.77 -2.50
CA ALA A 418 -24.49 -9.35 -2.63
C ALA A 418 -25.47 -8.59 -3.55
N ARG A 419 -25.57 -7.26 -3.43
CA ARG A 419 -26.34 -6.44 -4.40
C ARG A 419 -25.57 -6.26 -5.71
N TYR A 420 -24.24 -6.24 -5.63
CA TYR A 420 -23.30 -6.07 -6.74
C TYR A 420 -22.02 -6.88 -6.50
N LEU A 421 -21.35 -7.27 -7.59
CA LEU A 421 -20.06 -7.97 -7.56
C LEU A 421 -19.07 -7.24 -8.49
N VAL A 422 -17.82 -7.02 -8.04
CA VAL A 422 -16.77 -6.43 -8.87
C VAL A 422 -15.55 -7.33 -8.93
N GLY A 423 -15.17 -7.70 -10.15
CA GLY A 423 -13.94 -8.42 -10.46
C GLY A 423 -12.76 -7.47 -10.58
N CYS A 424 -11.88 -7.52 -9.59
CA CYS A 424 -10.54 -6.94 -9.59
C CYS A 424 -9.47 -8.07 -9.58
N ASP A 425 -9.88 -9.28 -9.94
CA ASP A 425 -9.18 -10.56 -9.81
C ASP A 425 -8.15 -10.83 -10.94
N GLY A 426 -7.58 -9.74 -11.47
CA GLY A 426 -6.43 -9.74 -12.35
C GLY A 426 -6.64 -10.33 -13.74
N ALA A 427 -5.53 -10.52 -14.46
CA ALA A 427 -5.56 -10.98 -15.85
C ALA A 427 -6.22 -12.36 -16.02
N HIS A 428 -6.24 -13.18 -14.97
CA HIS A 428 -6.89 -14.50 -14.92
C HIS A 428 -8.35 -14.48 -14.44
N SER A 429 -8.96 -13.29 -14.29
CA SER A 429 -10.28 -13.07 -13.68
C SER A 429 -11.30 -14.19 -13.92
N THR A 430 -11.73 -14.82 -12.82
CA THR A 430 -12.87 -15.72 -12.76
C THR A 430 -14.15 -14.96 -13.06
N VAL A 431 -14.25 -13.69 -12.61
CA VAL A 431 -15.44 -12.86 -12.85
C VAL A 431 -15.66 -12.59 -14.33
N ARG A 432 -14.62 -12.19 -15.07
CA ARG A 432 -14.68 -11.98 -16.53
C ARG A 432 -15.11 -13.25 -17.26
N GLN A 433 -14.54 -14.39 -16.87
CA GLN A 433 -14.88 -15.70 -17.45
C GLN A 433 -16.33 -16.10 -17.16
N ALA A 434 -16.81 -15.88 -15.94
CA ALA A 434 -18.17 -16.23 -15.52
C ALA A 434 -19.26 -15.40 -16.23
N ILE A 435 -19.01 -14.11 -16.51
CA ILE A 435 -19.93 -13.31 -17.35
C ILE A 435 -19.73 -13.55 -18.86
N GLY A 436 -18.71 -14.30 -19.27
CA GLY A 436 -18.37 -14.55 -20.68
C GLY A 436 -17.89 -13.31 -21.43
N ALA A 437 -17.17 -12.39 -20.77
CA ALA A 437 -16.58 -11.21 -21.41
C ALA A 437 -15.21 -11.54 -22.04
N THR A 438 -14.95 -10.97 -23.21
CA THR A 438 -13.83 -11.35 -24.09
C THR A 438 -12.97 -10.15 -24.44
N PHE A 439 -11.66 -10.31 -24.50
CA PHE A 439 -10.74 -9.25 -24.93
C PHE A 439 -10.89 -8.95 -26.42
N GLU A 440 -11.31 -7.73 -26.73
CA GLU A 440 -11.21 -7.07 -28.03
C GLU A 440 -9.84 -6.40 -28.21
N GLY A 441 -9.53 -6.05 -29.46
CA GLY A 441 -8.15 -5.86 -29.91
C GLY A 441 -7.52 -7.22 -30.20
N GLY A 442 -6.65 -7.30 -31.21
CA GLY A 442 -6.04 -8.58 -31.58
C GLY A 442 -5.20 -9.12 -30.42
N MET A 443 -5.57 -10.28 -29.87
CA MET A 443 -4.76 -11.04 -28.91
C MET A 443 -3.53 -11.69 -29.59
N GLY A 444 -2.86 -10.95 -30.48
CA GLY A 444 -1.60 -11.35 -31.08
C GLY A 444 -0.59 -11.57 -29.98
N MET A 445 -0.06 -12.79 -29.89
CA MET A 445 1.08 -13.01 -29.00
C MET A 445 2.29 -12.32 -29.60
N PHE A 446 2.91 -11.43 -28.85
CA PHE A 446 4.28 -11.08 -29.15
C PHE A 446 5.14 -12.34 -29.00
N PRO A 447 5.96 -12.70 -30.00
CA PRO A 447 6.90 -13.81 -29.87
C PRO A 447 7.97 -13.48 -28.83
N GLN A 448 8.25 -12.19 -28.64
CA GLN A 448 9.15 -11.64 -27.64
C GLN A 448 8.68 -12.02 -26.22
N LEU A 449 9.58 -12.67 -25.52
CA LEU A 449 9.52 -12.99 -24.11
C LEU A 449 10.25 -11.87 -23.36
N PHE A 450 9.73 -11.42 -22.22
CA PHE A 450 10.30 -10.33 -21.42
C PHE A 450 10.86 -10.86 -20.11
N MET A 451 11.94 -10.23 -19.66
CA MET A 451 12.74 -10.59 -18.50
C MET A 451 12.87 -9.38 -17.57
N LEU A 452 12.49 -9.53 -16.31
CA LEU A 452 12.58 -8.51 -15.26
C LEU A 452 13.45 -8.98 -14.10
N GLY A 453 14.16 -8.05 -13.45
CA GLY A 453 14.88 -8.30 -12.21
C GLY A 453 15.06 -7.04 -11.35
N ASP A 454 14.90 -7.17 -10.04
CA ASP A 454 15.29 -6.16 -9.05
C ASP A 454 16.75 -6.43 -8.64
N VAL A 455 17.67 -5.53 -8.99
CA VAL A 455 19.12 -5.66 -8.77
C VAL A 455 19.71 -4.37 -8.19
N ASP A 456 20.90 -4.49 -7.62
CA ASP A 456 21.78 -3.33 -7.39
C ASP A 456 22.77 -3.25 -8.56
N LEU A 457 22.93 -2.09 -9.19
CA LEU A 457 23.83 -1.82 -10.31
C LEU A 457 24.99 -0.91 -9.88
N ASP A 458 26.22 -1.32 -10.19
CA ASP A 458 27.42 -0.47 -10.12
C ASP A 458 27.72 0.11 -11.50
N TRP A 459 27.55 1.43 -11.64
CA TRP A 459 27.69 2.20 -12.87
C TRP A 459 27.68 3.72 -12.59
N THR A 460 27.97 4.54 -13.62
CA THR A 460 28.01 6.01 -13.51
C THR A 460 26.86 6.72 -14.24
N MET A 461 25.67 6.13 -14.26
CA MET A 461 24.49 6.72 -14.91
C MET A 461 23.79 7.75 -14.01
N PRO A 462 23.05 8.73 -14.59
CA PRO A 462 22.29 9.72 -13.80
C PRO A 462 21.28 9.06 -12.84
N GLU A 463 21.28 9.50 -11.59
CA GLU A 463 20.29 9.08 -10.60
C GLU A 463 18.91 9.68 -10.91
N GLY A 464 17.84 9.05 -10.40
CA GLY A 464 16.46 9.56 -10.51
C GLY A 464 15.81 9.46 -11.90
N HIS A 465 16.55 9.12 -12.95
CA HIS A 465 16.03 8.98 -14.31
C HIS A 465 15.58 7.55 -14.64
N LEU A 466 14.52 7.44 -15.43
CA LEU A 466 14.18 6.23 -16.18
C LEU A 466 15.17 6.10 -17.35
N LEU A 467 16.03 5.09 -17.30
CA LEU A 467 17.08 4.89 -18.31
C LEU A 467 16.62 3.85 -19.33
N ARG A 468 16.71 4.16 -20.62
CA ARG A 468 16.49 3.20 -21.72
C ARG A 468 17.75 3.09 -22.57
N PHE A 469 18.17 1.85 -22.85
CA PHE A 469 19.23 1.53 -23.79
C PHE A 469 18.64 0.67 -24.89
N ILE A 470 18.78 1.09 -26.14
CA ILE A 470 18.20 0.46 -27.32
C ILE A 470 19.34 0.11 -28.28
N HIS A 471 19.36 -1.11 -28.80
CA HIS A 471 20.28 -1.52 -29.84
C HIS A 471 19.52 -1.70 -31.16
N VAL A 472 19.98 -1.00 -32.19
CA VAL A 472 19.37 -0.94 -33.53
C VAL A 472 20.41 -1.28 -34.58
N GLU A 473 20.08 -2.21 -35.48
CA GLU A 473 20.90 -2.67 -36.60
C GLU A 473 19.98 -2.90 -37.81
N ASP A 474 20.40 -2.49 -39.02
CA ASP A 474 19.59 -2.55 -40.25
C ASP A 474 18.16 -1.98 -40.08
N GLU A 475 18.05 -0.84 -39.38
CA GLU A 475 16.79 -0.14 -39.04
C GLU A 475 15.81 -0.94 -38.13
N GLU A 476 16.21 -2.12 -37.63
CA GLU A 476 15.44 -2.92 -36.67
C GLU A 476 16.01 -2.86 -35.24
N MET A 477 15.12 -2.77 -34.24
CA MET A 477 15.50 -2.93 -32.83
C MET A 477 15.87 -4.40 -32.55
N LYS A 478 17.16 -4.66 -32.28
CA LYS A 478 17.68 -5.99 -31.91
C LYS A 478 17.68 -6.22 -30.39
N GLY A 479 17.78 -5.16 -29.59
CA GLY A 479 17.82 -5.25 -28.13
C GLY A 479 17.24 -4.02 -27.43
N MET A 480 16.67 -4.21 -26.23
CA MET A 480 16.17 -3.13 -25.38
C MET A 480 16.39 -3.47 -23.90
N LEU A 481 16.93 -2.52 -23.15
CA LEU A 481 17.10 -2.55 -21.69
C LEU A 481 16.46 -1.29 -21.11
N VAL A 482 15.57 -1.47 -20.12
CA VAL A 482 14.96 -0.37 -19.36
C VAL A 482 15.32 -0.54 -17.89
N CYS A 483 15.89 0.49 -17.27
CA CYS A 483 16.21 0.52 -15.85
C CYS A 483 15.38 1.59 -15.14
N VAL A 484 14.54 1.16 -14.20
CA VAL A 484 13.71 2.02 -13.35
C VAL A 484 14.39 2.15 -11.99
N PRO A 485 14.74 3.35 -11.50
CA PRO A 485 15.34 3.49 -10.18
C PRO A 485 14.34 3.11 -9.09
N LEU A 486 14.83 2.38 -8.10
CA LEU A 486 14.09 1.95 -6.92
C LEU A 486 14.62 2.66 -5.67
N ARG A 487 14.01 2.43 -4.51
CA ARG A 487 14.49 3.00 -3.26
C ARG A 487 15.71 2.24 -2.73
N GLY A 488 16.84 2.95 -2.70
CA GLY A 488 18.14 2.48 -2.22
C GLY A 488 19.27 2.89 -3.18
N PRO A 489 20.48 3.18 -2.69
CA PRO A 489 21.60 3.55 -3.55
C PRO A 489 21.90 2.42 -4.55
N GLY A 490 22.05 2.77 -5.83
CA GLY A 490 22.32 1.82 -6.90
C GLY A 490 21.20 0.81 -7.20
N ARG A 491 20.01 0.87 -6.57
CA ARG A 491 18.96 -0.14 -6.78
C ARG A 491 18.08 0.20 -7.98
N PHE A 492 17.93 -0.75 -8.91
CA PHE A 492 17.08 -0.61 -10.10
C PHE A 492 16.20 -1.85 -10.32
N ARG A 493 15.03 -1.64 -10.96
CA ARG A 493 14.37 -2.70 -11.72
C ARG A 493 14.87 -2.65 -13.16
N VAL A 494 15.54 -3.72 -13.57
CA VAL A 494 15.82 -4.04 -14.96
C VAL A 494 14.59 -4.67 -15.61
N ALA A 495 14.25 -4.25 -16.82
CA ALA A 495 13.28 -4.88 -17.71
C ALA A 495 13.82 -4.92 -19.14
N THR A 496 13.78 -6.09 -19.77
CA THR A 496 14.44 -6.33 -21.07
C THR A 496 13.77 -7.48 -21.85
N LEU A 497 14.22 -7.73 -23.08
CA LEU A 497 13.91 -8.94 -23.82
C LEU A 497 14.65 -10.13 -23.19
N ALA A 498 14.00 -11.29 -23.10
CA ALA A 498 14.62 -12.49 -22.57
C ALA A 498 15.64 -13.07 -23.58
N PRO A 499 16.83 -13.51 -23.12
CA PRO A 499 17.86 -14.10 -23.98
C PRO A 499 17.34 -15.21 -24.94
N PRO A 500 17.90 -15.33 -26.16
CA PRO A 500 17.46 -16.31 -27.16
C PRO A 500 17.42 -17.76 -26.67
N ARG A 501 18.29 -18.14 -25.72
CA ARG A 501 18.26 -19.47 -25.08
C ARG A 501 16.91 -19.75 -24.42
N LEU A 502 16.38 -18.80 -23.65
CA LEU A 502 15.12 -18.92 -22.91
C LEU A 502 13.93 -18.88 -23.87
N MET A 503 14.02 -18.09 -24.96
CA MET A 503 13.03 -18.11 -26.03
C MET A 503 12.97 -19.47 -26.75
N ALA A 504 14.12 -20.15 -26.93
CA ALA A 504 14.19 -21.49 -27.51
C ALA A 504 13.70 -22.59 -26.55
N GLU A 505 14.08 -22.50 -25.26
CA GLU A 505 13.64 -23.42 -24.18
C GLU A 505 12.11 -23.37 -23.97
N ILE A 506 11.51 -22.17 -24.05
CA ILE A 506 10.07 -21.93 -23.80
C ILE A 506 9.23 -22.05 -25.09
N GLY A 507 9.86 -21.88 -26.26
CA GLY A 507 9.21 -21.97 -27.56
C GLY A 507 8.16 -20.89 -27.83
N THR A 508 7.34 -21.09 -28.87
CA THR A 508 6.40 -20.10 -29.41
C THR A 508 4.92 -20.45 -29.21
N GLY A 509 4.61 -21.55 -28.50
CA GLY A 509 3.25 -22.08 -28.35
C GLY A 509 2.24 -21.13 -27.69
N PRO A 510 0.91 -21.39 -27.86
CA PRO A 510 -0.16 -20.53 -27.36
C PRO A 510 -0.22 -20.50 -25.82
N ILE A 511 0.04 -19.34 -25.25
CA ILE A 511 0.00 -19.08 -23.80
C ILE A 511 -1.41 -18.62 -23.37
N PRO A 512 -1.90 -18.94 -22.15
CA PRO A 512 -3.19 -18.44 -21.63
C PRO A 512 -3.27 -16.89 -21.50
N PRO A 513 -4.45 -16.28 -21.30
CA PRO A 513 -4.54 -14.84 -21.03
C PRO A 513 -3.90 -14.49 -19.67
N GLY A 514 -3.03 -13.49 -19.62
CA GLY A 514 -2.35 -13.04 -18.39
C GLY A 514 -0.94 -13.62 -18.15
N PHE A 515 -0.36 -13.25 -17.00
CA PHE A 515 0.95 -13.70 -16.51
C PHE A 515 0.88 -15.18 -16.06
N SER A 516 0.83 -16.07 -17.05
CA SER A 516 0.15 -17.37 -16.92
C SER A 516 1.05 -18.57 -16.69
N GLN A 517 2.37 -18.37 -16.59
CA GLN A 517 3.32 -19.40 -16.17
C GLN A 517 4.56 -18.74 -15.58
N GLU A 518 4.96 -19.13 -14.36
CA GLU A 518 6.29 -18.85 -13.86
C GLU A 518 7.27 -19.84 -14.50
N TYR A 519 7.85 -19.41 -15.62
CA TYR A 519 9.07 -20.01 -16.14
C TYR A 519 10.20 -19.79 -15.13
N THR A 520 11.20 -20.68 -15.13
CA THR A 520 12.41 -20.58 -14.29
C THR A 520 12.91 -19.13 -14.27
N PRO A 521 12.89 -18.44 -13.11
CA PRO A 521 13.28 -17.04 -13.05
C PRO A 521 14.70 -16.82 -13.57
N PRO A 522 14.99 -15.69 -14.25
CA PRO A 522 16.30 -15.43 -14.80
C PRO A 522 17.30 -15.28 -13.65
N THR A 523 18.51 -15.79 -13.88
CA THR A 523 19.60 -15.69 -12.92
C THR A 523 20.24 -14.30 -12.98
N LEU A 524 21.09 -13.98 -11.98
CA LEU A 524 21.91 -12.77 -12.04
C LEU A 524 22.83 -12.76 -13.26
N ALA A 525 23.29 -13.94 -13.72
CA ALA A 525 24.11 -14.07 -14.92
C ALA A 525 23.33 -13.76 -16.21
N ASP A 526 22.05 -14.15 -16.31
CA ASP A 526 21.20 -13.80 -17.46
C ASP A 526 20.99 -12.27 -17.55
N ILE A 527 20.84 -11.60 -16.39
CA ILE A 527 20.75 -10.14 -16.32
C ILE A 527 22.09 -9.49 -16.67
N GLN A 528 23.21 -10.01 -16.16
CA GLN A 528 24.54 -9.49 -16.48
C GLN A 528 24.86 -9.59 -17.97
N THR A 529 24.50 -10.71 -18.64
CA THR A 529 24.69 -10.85 -20.10
C THR A 529 24.04 -9.69 -20.88
N VAL A 530 22.82 -9.29 -20.52
CA VAL A 530 22.13 -8.17 -21.17
C VAL A 530 22.77 -6.82 -20.82
N LEU A 531 23.31 -6.67 -19.61
CA LEU A 531 24.04 -5.46 -19.22
C LEU A 531 25.38 -5.34 -19.97
N ASP A 532 26.10 -6.44 -20.16
CA ASP A 532 27.34 -6.50 -20.96
C ASP A 532 27.08 -6.13 -22.45
N GLU A 533 25.89 -6.45 -22.98
CA GLU A 533 25.47 -6.14 -24.35
C GLU A 533 24.92 -4.72 -24.53
N LEU A 534 24.11 -4.21 -23.59
CA LEU A 534 23.28 -3.00 -23.77
C LEU A 534 23.60 -1.84 -22.83
N ALA A 535 24.24 -2.07 -21.68
CA ALA A 535 24.53 -1.03 -20.69
C ALA A 535 25.93 -0.41 -20.92
N PRO A 536 26.30 0.66 -20.20
CA PRO A 536 27.65 1.22 -20.27
C PRO A 536 28.73 0.17 -19.92
N ALA A 537 29.81 0.13 -20.69
CA ALA A 537 30.88 -0.85 -20.49
C ALA A 537 31.46 -0.80 -19.07
N GLY A 538 31.47 -1.96 -18.40
CA GLY A 538 31.87 -2.09 -16.99
C GLY A 538 30.71 -2.02 -15.98
N THR A 539 29.46 -1.86 -16.42
CA THR A 539 28.28 -2.00 -15.54
C THR A 539 28.21 -3.41 -14.96
N THR A 540 28.10 -3.53 -13.63
CA THR A 540 27.88 -4.84 -12.99
C THR A 540 26.60 -4.87 -12.16
N ALA A 541 25.90 -6.00 -12.19
CA ALA A 541 24.75 -6.27 -11.35
C ALA A 541 25.12 -7.16 -10.15
N SER A 542 24.48 -6.87 -9.01
CA SER A 542 24.59 -7.67 -7.80
C SER A 542 23.23 -7.78 -7.09
N ASN A 543 23.17 -8.61 -6.05
CA ASN A 543 22.03 -8.70 -5.13
C ASN A 543 20.66 -8.86 -5.82
N LEU A 544 20.51 -9.85 -6.71
CA LEU A 544 19.21 -10.13 -7.34
C LEU A 544 18.14 -10.46 -6.27
N ARG A 545 17.17 -9.55 -6.09
CA ARG A 545 16.19 -9.59 -5.00
C ARG A 545 14.91 -10.31 -5.39
N TRP A 546 14.57 -10.23 -6.67
CA TRP A 546 13.41 -10.83 -7.31
C TRP A 546 13.64 -10.82 -8.81
N SER A 547 13.09 -11.80 -9.53
CA SER A 547 13.05 -11.79 -10.98
C SER A 547 11.85 -12.54 -11.55
N SER A 548 11.48 -12.24 -12.79
CA SER A 548 10.34 -12.87 -13.46
C SER A 548 10.48 -12.82 -14.98
N ILE A 549 9.98 -13.87 -15.64
CA ILE A 549 9.87 -13.96 -17.10
C ILE A 549 8.40 -14.08 -17.49
N PHE A 550 7.97 -13.36 -18.52
CA PHE A 550 6.61 -13.43 -19.05
C PHE A 550 6.52 -12.95 -20.51
N ARG A 551 5.52 -13.38 -21.27
CA ARG A 551 5.16 -12.73 -22.54
C ARG A 551 4.15 -11.60 -22.28
N ILE A 552 4.23 -10.53 -23.06
CA ILE A 552 3.24 -9.45 -23.03
C ILE A 552 1.92 -9.95 -23.63
N LYS A 553 0.81 -9.51 -23.05
CA LYS A 553 -0.51 -9.48 -23.70
C LYS A 553 -1.15 -8.12 -23.48
N HIS A 554 -1.83 -7.64 -24.51
CA HIS A 554 -2.65 -6.44 -24.47
C HIS A 554 -4.08 -6.79 -24.91
N GLY A 555 -5.04 -5.92 -24.60
CA GLY A 555 -6.43 -6.06 -25.02
C GLY A 555 -7.40 -5.46 -23.99
N ILE A 556 -8.65 -5.25 -24.39
CA ILE A 556 -9.68 -4.67 -23.53
C ILE A 556 -10.99 -5.45 -23.68
N VAL A 557 -11.66 -5.78 -22.59
CA VAL A 557 -12.92 -6.54 -22.65
C VAL A 557 -13.97 -5.81 -23.48
N ASP A 558 -14.82 -6.56 -24.18
CA ASP A 558 -15.97 -6.06 -24.94
C ASP A 558 -16.97 -5.28 -24.05
N ARG A 559 -17.11 -5.70 -22.78
CA ARG A 559 -18.00 -5.07 -21.79
C ARG A 559 -17.39 -5.04 -20.39
N TYR A 560 -17.51 -3.88 -19.75
CA TYR A 560 -17.06 -3.59 -18.38
C TYR A 560 -18.13 -3.91 -17.32
N ARG A 561 -19.39 -4.10 -17.76
CA ARG A 561 -20.55 -4.41 -16.93
C ARG A 561 -21.38 -5.53 -17.57
N ASP A 562 -21.90 -6.43 -16.75
CA ASP A 562 -23.01 -7.34 -17.07
C ASP A 562 -24.01 -7.35 -15.91
N GLY A 563 -25.17 -6.71 -16.09
CA GLY A 563 -26.22 -6.62 -15.06
C GLY A 563 -25.77 -5.95 -13.76
N ARG A 564 -25.43 -6.75 -12.75
CA ARG A 564 -24.95 -6.34 -11.41
C ARG A 564 -23.48 -6.68 -11.18
N VAL A 565 -22.80 -7.20 -12.20
CA VAL A 565 -21.39 -7.56 -12.19
C VAL A 565 -20.57 -6.54 -12.97
N PHE A 566 -19.40 -6.17 -12.45
CA PHE A 566 -18.47 -5.22 -13.04
C PHE A 566 -17.05 -5.78 -13.09
N LEU A 567 -16.21 -5.25 -13.99
CA LEU A 567 -14.78 -5.56 -14.09
C LEU A 567 -13.95 -4.27 -13.98
N ALA A 568 -12.79 -4.32 -13.32
CA ALA A 568 -11.86 -3.20 -13.19
C ALA A 568 -10.38 -3.65 -13.22
N GLY A 569 -9.48 -2.81 -13.73
CA GLY A 569 -8.05 -3.13 -13.85
C GLY A 569 -7.77 -4.29 -14.79
N ASP A 570 -6.76 -5.11 -14.48
CA ASP A 570 -6.35 -6.29 -15.26
C ASP A 570 -7.47 -7.32 -15.55
N ALA A 571 -8.58 -7.29 -14.79
CA ALA A 571 -9.76 -8.08 -15.11
C ALA A 571 -10.47 -7.59 -16.40
N ALA A 572 -10.42 -6.28 -16.68
CA ALA A 572 -11.05 -5.57 -17.80
C ALA A 572 -10.06 -5.19 -18.92
N HIS A 573 -8.80 -4.88 -18.63
CA HIS A 573 -7.85 -4.41 -19.64
C HIS A 573 -6.41 -4.85 -19.34
N LEU A 574 -5.68 -5.29 -20.38
CA LEU A 574 -4.28 -5.69 -20.29
C LEU A 574 -3.42 -4.73 -21.10
N HIS A 575 -2.27 -4.37 -20.54
CA HIS A 575 -1.34 -3.39 -21.10
C HIS A 575 0.04 -4.02 -21.30
N PRO A 576 0.81 -3.58 -22.31
CA PRO A 576 2.26 -3.70 -22.27
C PRO A 576 2.84 -3.03 -21.00
N PRO A 577 4.00 -3.47 -20.48
CA PRO A 577 4.67 -2.80 -19.37
C PRO A 577 5.20 -1.41 -19.74
N ALA A 578 5.29 -1.08 -21.05
CA ALA A 578 5.63 0.24 -21.55
C ALA A 578 4.71 1.32 -20.95
N GLY A 579 5.31 2.36 -20.35
CA GLY A 579 4.59 3.47 -19.73
C GLY A 579 3.90 3.16 -18.39
N GLY A 580 4.00 1.95 -17.83
CA GLY A 580 3.49 1.62 -16.49
C GLY A 580 1.97 1.73 -16.32
N GLN A 581 1.21 1.67 -17.42
CA GLN A 581 -0.18 2.14 -17.48
C GLN A 581 -1.21 1.32 -16.68
N GLY A 582 -1.02 -0.01 -16.56
CA GLY A 582 -2.06 -0.92 -16.06
C GLY A 582 -2.57 -0.62 -14.65
N MET A 583 -1.66 -0.52 -13.67
CA MET A 583 -2.03 -0.30 -12.26
C MET A 583 -2.76 1.03 -12.05
N ASN A 584 -2.25 2.12 -12.63
CA ASN A 584 -2.86 3.45 -12.56
C ASN A 584 -4.26 3.45 -13.20
N THR A 585 -4.42 2.81 -14.36
CA THR A 585 -5.72 2.67 -15.04
C THR A 585 -6.73 1.93 -14.17
N GLY A 586 -6.34 0.83 -13.52
CA GLY A 586 -7.21 0.05 -12.63
C GLY A 586 -7.58 0.77 -11.32
N ILE A 587 -6.71 1.65 -10.81
CA ILE A 587 -7.05 2.57 -9.72
C ILE A 587 -8.10 3.58 -10.19
N GLN A 588 -7.93 4.18 -11.38
CA GLN A 588 -8.90 5.12 -11.95
C GLN A 588 -10.27 4.50 -12.28
N ASP A 589 -10.31 3.24 -12.72
CA ASP A 589 -11.57 2.48 -12.86
C ASP A 589 -12.33 2.41 -11.53
N SER A 590 -11.61 1.98 -10.48
CA SER A 590 -12.14 1.73 -9.14
C SER A 590 -12.63 3.02 -8.47
N TRP A 591 -11.89 4.11 -8.69
CA TRP A 591 -12.22 5.48 -8.29
C TRP A 591 -13.50 6.00 -8.98
N ASN A 592 -13.64 5.78 -10.29
CA ASN A 592 -14.85 6.15 -11.05
C ASN A 592 -16.07 5.30 -10.67
N LEU A 593 -15.89 4.00 -10.37
CA LEU A 593 -16.98 3.09 -10.02
C LEU A 593 -17.47 3.24 -8.59
N GLY A 594 -16.57 3.49 -7.63
CA GLY A 594 -16.85 3.45 -6.19
C GLY A 594 -17.96 4.42 -5.75
N TRP A 595 -17.94 5.66 -6.24
CA TRP A 595 -18.99 6.64 -5.90
C TRP A 595 -20.34 6.29 -6.55
N LYS A 596 -20.34 5.73 -7.76
CA LYS A 596 -21.55 5.33 -8.50
C LYS A 596 -22.23 4.13 -7.84
N LEU A 597 -21.46 3.11 -7.45
CA LEU A 597 -21.95 1.99 -6.64
C LEU A 597 -22.48 2.45 -5.28
N ALA A 598 -21.81 3.38 -4.62
CA ALA A 598 -22.28 3.90 -3.33
C ALA A 598 -23.64 4.60 -3.44
N SER A 599 -23.86 5.45 -4.45
CA SER A 599 -25.18 6.05 -4.71
C SER A 599 -26.23 4.99 -5.05
N ALA A 600 -25.87 3.96 -5.83
CA ALA A 600 -26.80 2.89 -6.20
C ALA A 600 -27.22 2.01 -5.02
N VAL A 601 -26.29 1.67 -4.13
CA VAL A 601 -26.59 0.94 -2.88
C VAL A 601 -27.49 1.76 -1.96
N LYS A 602 -27.28 3.09 -1.89
CA LYS A 602 -28.09 4.01 -1.07
C LYS A 602 -29.45 4.37 -1.68
N GLY A 603 -29.75 3.92 -2.90
CA GLY A 603 -30.97 4.30 -3.62
C GLY A 603 -31.00 5.75 -4.12
N THR A 604 -29.87 6.47 -4.08
CA THR A 604 -29.73 7.87 -4.49
C THR A 604 -29.17 8.04 -5.91
N ALA A 605 -29.00 6.95 -6.68
CA ALA A 605 -28.49 6.99 -8.05
C ALA A 605 -29.63 7.08 -9.08
N ALA A 606 -29.50 8.01 -10.03
CA ALA A 606 -30.31 7.99 -11.26
C ALA A 606 -30.14 6.66 -12.01
N ALA A 607 -31.20 6.21 -12.70
CA ALA A 607 -31.30 4.85 -13.25
C ALA A 607 -30.09 4.40 -14.11
N ASN A 608 -29.56 5.31 -14.93
CA ASN A 608 -28.46 5.03 -15.87
C ASN A 608 -27.06 5.34 -15.28
N LEU A 609 -26.96 5.72 -14.00
CA LEU A 609 -25.69 6.14 -13.39
C LEU A 609 -24.62 5.03 -13.47
N LEU A 610 -25.01 3.78 -13.29
CA LEU A 610 -24.09 2.63 -13.35
C LEU A 610 -23.65 2.28 -14.79
N ASP A 611 -24.43 2.61 -15.80
CA ASP A 611 -24.07 2.37 -17.21
C ASP A 611 -23.00 3.35 -17.70
N SER A 612 -22.94 4.53 -17.10
CA SER A 612 -21.86 5.49 -17.33
C SER A 612 -20.47 4.92 -17.04
N TYR A 613 -20.33 3.92 -16.16
CA TYR A 613 -19.04 3.29 -15.88
C TYR A 613 -18.43 2.71 -17.15
N GLN A 614 -19.23 1.96 -17.92
CA GLN A 614 -18.78 1.42 -19.21
C GLN A 614 -18.61 2.52 -20.25
N ALA A 615 -19.52 3.50 -20.32
CA ALA A 615 -19.44 4.61 -21.27
C ALA A 615 -18.18 5.49 -21.08
N GLU A 616 -17.69 5.61 -19.84
CA GLU A 616 -16.53 6.43 -19.48
C GLU A 616 -15.23 5.62 -19.46
N ARG A 617 -15.20 4.50 -18.73
CA ARG A 617 -13.96 3.76 -18.47
C ARG A 617 -13.54 2.83 -19.59
N ARG A 618 -14.46 2.34 -20.43
CA ARG A 618 -14.10 1.49 -21.57
C ARG A 618 -13.40 2.26 -22.70
N PRO A 619 -13.90 3.42 -23.19
CA PRO A 619 -13.18 4.20 -24.21
C PRO A 619 -11.83 4.71 -23.69
N ALA A 620 -11.79 5.18 -22.44
CA ALA A 620 -10.56 5.57 -21.74
C ALA A 620 -9.53 4.43 -21.66
N GLY A 621 -9.94 3.26 -21.18
CA GLY A 621 -9.08 2.08 -21.14
C GLY A 621 -8.57 1.70 -22.53
N LYS A 622 -9.41 1.82 -23.57
CA LYS A 622 -9.03 1.50 -24.95
C LYS A 622 -7.95 2.45 -25.47
N SER A 623 -8.12 3.77 -25.32
CA SER A 623 -7.12 4.73 -25.83
C SER A 623 -5.77 4.58 -25.14
N ILE A 624 -5.75 4.26 -23.84
CA ILE A 624 -4.52 3.95 -23.10
C ILE A 624 -3.88 2.66 -23.60
N VAL A 625 -4.65 1.57 -23.82
CA VAL A 625 -4.14 0.30 -24.37
C VAL A 625 -3.60 0.48 -25.80
N ASP A 626 -4.36 1.13 -26.68
CA ASP A 626 -3.96 1.39 -28.09
C ASP A 626 -2.64 2.21 -28.14
N ARG A 627 -2.51 3.22 -27.26
CA ARG A 627 -1.32 4.04 -27.12
C ARG A 627 -0.12 3.27 -26.54
N ALA A 628 -0.33 2.50 -25.47
CA ALA A 628 0.73 1.68 -24.87
C ALA A 628 1.24 0.60 -25.84
N VAL A 629 0.37 0.10 -26.73
CA VAL A 629 0.75 -0.74 -27.88
C VAL A 629 1.61 0.06 -28.87
N ARG A 630 1.18 1.24 -29.35
CA ARG A 630 2.00 2.07 -30.27
C ARG A 630 3.41 2.34 -29.71
N VAL A 631 3.48 2.89 -28.49
CA VAL A 631 4.74 3.27 -27.82
C VAL A 631 5.66 2.07 -27.55
N ALA A 632 5.14 0.84 -27.55
CA ALA A 632 5.95 -0.37 -27.43
C ALA A 632 6.53 -0.88 -28.77
N PHE A 633 6.00 -0.46 -29.94
CA PHE A 633 6.25 -1.15 -31.21
C PHE A 633 6.56 -0.28 -32.43
N THR A 634 6.41 1.05 -32.41
CA THR A 634 6.69 1.90 -33.60
C THR A 634 7.86 2.89 -33.43
N ASP A 635 8.46 2.99 -32.24
CA ASP A 635 9.46 4.01 -31.86
C ASP A 635 8.97 5.49 -32.03
N GLU A 636 7.69 5.67 -32.41
CA GLU A 636 6.96 6.93 -32.48
C GLU A 636 6.68 7.46 -31.05
N MET A 637 7.71 7.94 -30.36
CA MET A 637 7.51 9.04 -29.43
C MET A 637 7.30 10.31 -30.26
N ASP A 638 6.10 10.89 -30.19
CA ASP A 638 5.82 12.19 -30.80
C ASP A 638 6.52 13.27 -29.97
N MET A 639 7.63 13.77 -30.51
CA MET A 639 8.50 14.74 -29.85
C MET A 639 8.15 16.20 -30.21
N GLU A 640 7.07 16.46 -30.95
CA GLU A 640 6.65 17.84 -31.25
C GLU A 640 6.03 18.56 -30.03
N ASP A 641 5.50 17.81 -29.04
CA ASP A 641 5.08 18.33 -27.74
C ASP A 641 5.36 17.32 -26.59
N GLU A 642 6.59 17.37 -26.06
CA GLU A 642 7.05 16.54 -24.93
C GLU A 642 6.15 16.67 -23.68
N LYS A 643 5.56 17.85 -23.47
CA LYS A 643 4.71 18.14 -22.32
C LYS A 643 3.33 17.48 -22.47
N LEU A 644 2.69 17.60 -23.64
CA LEU A 644 1.44 16.90 -23.92
C LEU A 644 1.63 15.37 -23.89
N GLN A 645 2.77 14.89 -24.38
CA GLN A 645 3.19 13.50 -24.29
C GLN A 645 3.29 13.03 -22.82
N PHE A 646 3.98 13.77 -21.95
CA PHE A 646 4.08 13.46 -20.52
C PHE A 646 2.72 13.51 -19.81
N LEU A 647 1.94 14.58 -20.01
CA LEU A 647 0.61 14.73 -19.39
C LEU A 647 -0.33 13.60 -19.81
N THR A 648 -0.16 13.05 -21.02
CA THR A 648 -0.92 11.88 -21.49
C THR A 648 -0.42 10.57 -20.90
N ASP A 649 0.90 10.36 -20.77
CA ASP A 649 1.44 9.19 -20.05
C ASP A 649 1.08 9.19 -18.56
N MET A 650 0.94 10.36 -17.95
CA MET A 650 0.51 10.53 -16.55
C MET A 650 -1.02 10.55 -16.36
N GLN A 651 -1.79 10.24 -17.42
CA GLN A 651 -3.25 10.22 -17.46
C GLN A 651 -3.92 11.54 -16.97
N MET A 652 -3.24 12.67 -17.14
CA MET A 652 -3.73 14.00 -16.78
C MET A 652 -4.66 14.58 -17.86
N THR A 653 -4.48 14.18 -19.12
CA THR A 653 -5.34 14.54 -20.28
C THR A 653 -6.59 13.66 -20.42
N LEU A 654 -6.90 12.84 -19.41
CA LEU A 654 -8.04 11.95 -19.44
C LEU A 654 -9.36 12.73 -19.46
N THR A 655 -10.23 12.40 -20.42
CA THR A 655 -11.57 13.00 -20.56
C THR A 655 -12.68 11.96 -20.70
N TYR A 656 -13.85 12.31 -20.20
CA TYR A 656 -15.13 11.64 -20.38
C TYR A 656 -16.09 12.41 -21.30
N ALA A 657 -15.56 13.23 -22.21
CA ALA A 657 -16.32 13.89 -23.27
C ALA A 657 -17.24 12.89 -24.01
N GLY A 658 -18.52 13.24 -24.14
CA GLY A 658 -19.54 12.35 -24.70
C GLY A 658 -20.22 11.38 -23.71
N SER A 659 -19.80 11.36 -22.43
CA SER A 659 -20.54 10.64 -21.38
C SER A 659 -21.96 11.21 -21.18
N PRO A 660 -22.99 10.38 -20.91
CA PRO A 660 -24.32 10.87 -20.55
C PRO A 660 -24.35 11.61 -19.20
N LEU A 661 -23.26 11.55 -18.41
CA LEU A 661 -23.10 12.27 -17.14
C LEU A 661 -22.36 13.61 -17.26
N VAL A 662 -22.11 14.10 -18.47
CA VAL A 662 -21.46 15.40 -18.69
C VAL A 662 -22.33 16.36 -19.49
N GLY A 663 -22.14 17.67 -19.32
CA GLY A 663 -22.87 18.66 -20.11
C GLY A 663 -22.50 20.11 -19.80
N GLU A 664 -22.97 21.02 -20.64
CA GLU A 664 -22.71 22.45 -20.58
C GLU A 664 -23.97 23.23 -20.96
N VAL A 665 -24.19 24.38 -20.32
CA VAL A 665 -25.20 25.37 -20.76
C VAL A 665 -24.56 26.75 -20.73
N VAL A 666 -24.33 27.31 -21.91
CA VAL A 666 -23.68 28.62 -22.10
C VAL A 666 -24.57 29.45 -23.03
N GLU A 667 -24.97 30.64 -22.59
CA GLU A 667 -25.93 31.48 -23.31
C GLU A 667 -25.28 32.33 -24.41
N ASP A 668 -24.00 32.73 -24.22
CA ASP A 668 -23.19 33.47 -25.18
C ASP A 668 -21.85 32.76 -25.43
N SER A 669 -21.35 32.73 -26.68
CA SER A 669 -20.10 32.06 -27.07
C SER A 669 -18.80 32.72 -26.53
N ALA A 670 -18.92 33.48 -25.44
CA ALA A 670 -17.83 34.14 -24.72
C ALA A 670 -17.86 33.86 -23.19
N GLY A 671 -18.76 32.99 -22.69
CA GLY A 671 -18.89 32.67 -21.26
C GLY A 671 -17.65 32.01 -20.64
N PHE A 672 -16.95 31.19 -21.43
CA PHE A 672 -15.66 30.60 -21.10
C PHE A 672 -14.66 30.82 -22.25
N ASP A 673 -13.37 30.86 -21.91
CA ASP A 673 -12.23 30.93 -22.81
C ASP A 673 -11.21 29.87 -22.39
N GLY A 674 -11.29 28.70 -23.02
CA GLY A 674 -10.60 27.50 -22.55
C GLY A 674 -11.21 26.93 -21.26
N GLY A 675 -10.35 26.63 -20.28
CA GLY A 675 -10.70 25.87 -19.08
C GLY A 675 -11.04 24.39 -19.38
N PRO A 676 -11.26 23.57 -18.33
CA PRO A 676 -11.68 22.18 -18.50
C PRO A 676 -13.11 22.12 -19.05
N ALA A 677 -13.33 21.27 -20.06
CA ALA A 677 -14.65 20.97 -20.59
C ALA A 677 -15.36 19.91 -19.73
N PRO A 678 -16.69 19.74 -19.87
CA PRO A 678 -17.41 18.67 -19.19
C PRO A 678 -16.89 17.28 -19.62
N GLY A 679 -16.44 16.51 -18.65
CA GLY A 679 -15.75 15.23 -18.81
C GLY A 679 -14.26 15.29 -18.53
N ASP A 680 -13.64 16.46 -18.63
CA ASP A 680 -12.20 16.61 -18.37
C ASP A 680 -11.88 16.53 -16.89
N ARG A 681 -10.62 16.21 -16.60
CA ARG A 681 -10.03 16.32 -15.27
C ARG A 681 -10.16 17.76 -14.74
N ALA A 682 -10.60 17.92 -13.49
CA ALA A 682 -10.61 19.23 -12.84
C ALA A 682 -9.18 19.61 -12.39
N PRO A 683 -8.55 20.68 -12.94
CA PRO A 683 -7.25 21.14 -12.48
C PRO A 683 -7.35 21.74 -11.08
N ASP A 684 -6.24 21.74 -10.33
CA ASP A 684 -6.18 22.48 -9.07
C ASP A 684 -6.12 23.99 -9.34
N ALA A 685 -6.41 24.79 -8.32
CA ALA A 685 -6.22 26.23 -8.35
C ALA A 685 -5.78 26.72 -6.97
N GLU A 686 -4.66 27.44 -6.93
CA GLU A 686 -4.06 27.89 -5.68
C GLU A 686 -4.49 29.31 -5.30
N HIS A 687 -3.98 29.80 -4.16
CA HIS A 687 -4.15 31.18 -3.69
C HIS A 687 -5.61 31.61 -3.42
N LEU A 688 -6.54 30.66 -3.26
CA LEU A 688 -7.88 30.95 -2.74
C LEU A 688 -7.78 31.39 -1.27
N ARG A 689 -8.56 32.39 -0.86
CA ARG A 689 -8.54 32.94 0.50
C ARG A 689 -9.92 32.92 1.15
N ARG A 690 -10.01 32.22 2.28
CA ARG A 690 -11.21 32.18 3.14
C ARG A 690 -11.01 33.09 4.34
N PHE A 691 -12.03 33.87 4.70
CA PHE A 691 -11.96 34.70 5.91
C PHE A 691 -11.71 33.84 7.16
N GLY A 692 -10.80 34.29 8.03
CA GLY A 692 -10.35 33.54 9.21
C GLY A 692 -9.24 32.52 8.96
N VAL A 693 -8.84 32.25 7.70
CA VAL A 693 -7.74 31.34 7.36
C VAL A 693 -6.50 32.14 6.95
N SER A 694 -5.35 31.88 7.60
CA SER A 694 -4.11 32.64 7.41
C SER A 694 -3.27 32.19 6.22
N HIS A 695 -3.32 30.90 5.87
CA HIS A 695 -2.68 30.33 4.69
C HIS A 695 -3.59 30.48 3.44
N PRO A 696 -3.04 30.37 2.21
CA PRO A 696 -3.86 30.09 1.03
C PRO A 696 -4.51 28.70 1.15
N VAL A 697 -5.64 28.54 0.48
CA VAL A 697 -6.34 27.27 0.29
C VAL A 697 -6.20 26.90 -1.19
N ARG A 698 -6.00 25.61 -1.50
CA ARG A 698 -6.09 25.09 -2.88
C ARG A 698 -7.46 24.49 -3.17
N LEU A 699 -7.89 24.50 -4.43
CA LEU A 699 -9.19 23.97 -4.84
C LEU A 699 -9.36 22.49 -4.46
N PHE A 700 -8.30 21.69 -4.50
CA PHE A 700 -8.33 20.29 -4.08
C PHE A 700 -8.68 20.09 -2.59
N GLU A 701 -8.50 21.09 -1.71
CA GLU A 701 -9.04 21.03 -0.34
C GLU A 701 -10.58 21.11 -0.32
N LEU A 702 -11.18 21.82 -1.29
CA LEU A 702 -12.63 22.03 -1.38
C LEU A 702 -13.34 20.86 -2.08
N THR A 703 -12.68 20.22 -3.04
CA THR A 703 -13.20 19.06 -3.78
C THR A 703 -12.84 17.71 -3.14
N ARG A 704 -12.08 17.71 -2.04
CA ARG A 704 -11.72 16.51 -1.28
C ARG A 704 -12.93 15.83 -0.66
N GLY A 705 -12.89 14.50 -0.54
CA GLY A 705 -13.92 13.70 0.12
C GLY A 705 -14.74 12.88 -0.86
N THR A 706 -16.04 12.77 -0.59
CA THR A 706 -16.93 11.78 -1.23
C THR A 706 -18.13 12.38 -1.98
N ALA A 707 -18.28 13.70 -1.93
CA ALA A 707 -19.40 14.46 -2.49
C ALA A 707 -19.03 15.13 -3.82
N HIS A 708 -20.04 15.50 -4.61
CA HIS A 708 -19.86 16.47 -5.70
C HIS A 708 -19.60 17.86 -5.10
N THR A 709 -18.97 18.75 -5.85
CA THR A 709 -18.68 20.12 -5.41
C THR A 709 -19.08 21.12 -6.48
N LEU A 710 -20.10 21.93 -6.18
CA LEU A 710 -20.55 23.05 -6.99
C LEU A 710 -19.77 24.31 -6.60
N LEU A 711 -19.07 24.89 -7.59
CA LEU A 711 -18.27 26.10 -7.48
C LEU A 711 -19.00 27.19 -8.25
N ALA A 712 -19.61 28.15 -7.55
CA ALA A 712 -20.26 29.31 -8.16
C ALA A 712 -19.29 30.49 -8.17
N TYR A 713 -18.88 30.93 -9.36
CA TYR A 713 -17.98 32.06 -9.54
C TYR A 713 -18.74 33.39 -9.58
N VAL A 714 -18.24 34.39 -8.84
CA VAL A 714 -18.79 35.74 -8.71
C VAL A 714 -17.75 36.75 -9.18
N ASP A 715 -18.11 37.54 -10.18
CA ASP A 715 -17.27 38.61 -10.73
C ASP A 715 -17.68 40.00 -10.21
N THR A 716 -17.08 41.07 -10.76
CA THR A 716 -17.42 42.47 -10.43
C THR A 716 -18.71 42.99 -11.08
N SER A 717 -19.36 42.22 -11.95
CA SER A 717 -20.63 42.56 -12.60
C SER A 717 -21.85 41.96 -11.88
N THR A 718 -21.62 40.84 -11.19
CA THR A 718 -22.59 40.10 -10.39
C THR A 718 -23.04 40.95 -9.20
N LYS A 719 -24.35 41.14 -9.01
CA LYS A 719 -24.90 42.05 -7.99
C LYS A 719 -25.13 41.31 -6.67
N GLU A 720 -24.99 42.00 -5.54
CA GLU A 720 -25.14 41.39 -4.21
C GLU A 720 -26.44 40.57 -4.04
N HIS A 721 -27.57 41.03 -4.58
CA HIS A 721 -28.84 40.30 -4.50
C HIS A 721 -28.90 39.02 -5.35
N GLU A 722 -28.08 38.94 -6.41
CA GLU A 722 -27.90 37.73 -7.22
C GLU A 722 -27.06 36.71 -6.43
N VAL A 723 -26.02 37.18 -5.72
CA VAL A 723 -25.21 36.36 -4.80
C VAL A 723 -26.04 35.80 -3.63
N ILE A 724 -26.93 36.61 -3.03
CA ILE A 724 -27.92 36.11 -2.03
C ILE A 724 -28.83 35.05 -2.65
N GLY A 725 -29.14 35.16 -3.95
CA GLY A 725 -29.87 34.13 -4.70
C GLY A 725 -29.22 32.75 -4.65
N PHE A 726 -27.89 32.66 -4.46
CA PHE A 726 -27.18 31.38 -4.40
C PHE A 726 -27.49 30.59 -3.12
N GLU A 727 -27.98 31.21 -2.04
CA GLU A 727 -28.45 30.47 -0.85
C GLU A 727 -29.61 29.54 -1.19
N LYS A 728 -30.55 30.03 -2.02
CA LYS A 728 -31.70 29.25 -2.50
C LYS A 728 -31.28 28.16 -3.48
N LEU A 729 -30.33 28.46 -4.37
CA LEU A 729 -29.70 27.47 -5.24
C LEU A 729 -29.04 26.36 -4.41
N ALA A 730 -28.23 26.72 -3.41
CA ALA A 730 -27.54 25.75 -2.56
C ALA A 730 -28.51 24.89 -1.73
N ALA A 731 -29.57 25.47 -1.17
CA ALA A 731 -30.61 24.71 -0.49
C ALA A 731 -31.28 23.68 -1.42
N LYS A 732 -31.61 24.07 -2.66
CA LYS A 732 -32.19 23.17 -3.66
C LYS A 732 -31.20 22.09 -4.10
N VAL A 733 -29.96 22.46 -4.42
CA VAL A 733 -28.88 21.55 -4.84
C VAL A 733 -28.57 20.52 -3.75
N ARG A 734 -28.49 20.93 -2.48
CA ARG A 734 -28.32 20.01 -1.34
C ARG A 734 -29.50 19.06 -1.18
N SER A 735 -30.73 19.53 -1.41
CA SER A 735 -31.94 18.69 -1.34
C SER A 735 -32.01 17.68 -2.48
N GLN A 736 -31.82 18.11 -3.73
CA GLN A 736 -31.89 17.25 -4.92
C GLN A 736 -30.70 16.28 -5.01
N GLY A 737 -29.52 16.71 -4.56
CA GLY A 737 -28.33 15.86 -4.48
C GLY A 737 -28.27 14.93 -3.26
N ALA A 738 -29.39 14.73 -2.53
CA ALA A 738 -29.46 13.89 -1.32
C ALA A 738 -28.37 14.21 -0.25
N GLY A 739 -27.98 15.48 -0.12
CA GLY A 739 -26.88 15.93 0.75
C GLY A 739 -25.46 15.66 0.23
N LEU A 740 -25.30 15.05 -0.95
CA LEU A 740 -24.02 14.65 -1.55
C LEU A 740 -23.44 15.70 -2.52
N VAL A 741 -23.84 16.98 -2.36
CA VAL A 741 -23.32 18.11 -3.15
C VAL A 741 -22.93 19.26 -2.23
N ASN A 742 -21.62 19.51 -2.11
CA ASN A 742 -21.06 20.71 -1.50
C ASN A 742 -21.30 21.92 -2.42
N VAL A 743 -21.43 23.12 -1.83
CA VAL A 743 -21.59 24.37 -2.59
C VAL A 743 -20.70 25.45 -2.00
N PHE A 744 -19.83 26.03 -2.82
CA PHE A 744 -18.92 27.11 -2.49
C PHE A 744 -19.12 28.30 -3.42
N VAL A 745 -18.87 29.51 -2.91
CA VAL A 745 -18.76 30.72 -3.72
C VAL A 745 -17.30 31.08 -3.87
N ILE A 746 -16.82 31.15 -5.12
CA ILE A 746 -15.49 31.65 -5.46
C ILE A 746 -15.66 33.06 -6.04
N ALA A 747 -15.07 34.08 -5.44
CA ALA A 747 -15.28 35.46 -5.83
C ALA A 747 -13.98 36.13 -6.29
N HIS A 748 -14.03 36.86 -7.41
CA HIS A 748 -12.99 37.80 -7.84
C HIS A 748 -12.59 38.73 -6.66
N PRO A 749 -11.33 39.19 -6.54
CA PRO A 749 -10.88 40.02 -5.41
C PRO A 749 -11.82 41.18 -5.09
N ASP A 750 -12.21 41.96 -6.10
CA ASP A 750 -13.03 43.17 -5.97
C ASP A 750 -14.55 42.94 -6.05
N ALA A 751 -15.03 41.69 -6.14
CA ALA A 751 -16.46 41.41 -6.27
C ALA A 751 -17.26 41.81 -5.00
N ALA A 752 -18.47 42.34 -5.17
CA ALA A 752 -19.37 42.64 -4.07
C ALA A 752 -20.01 41.36 -3.54
N VAL A 753 -19.59 40.90 -2.35
CA VAL A 753 -20.12 39.71 -1.68
C VAL A 753 -20.69 40.11 -0.32
N PRO A 754 -21.97 39.83 -0.02
CA PRO A 754 -22.60 40.17 1.25
C PRO A 754 -21.85 39.58 2.46
N PRO A 755 -21.63 40.35 3.54
CA PRO A 755 -20.85 39.91 4.70
C PRO A 755 -21.56 38.89 5.62
N GLN A 756 -22.80 38.49 5.29
CA GLN A 756 -23.65 37.57 6.07
C GLN A 756 -24.25 36.45 5.21
N LEU A 757 -23.65 36.15 4.05
CA LEU A 757 -24.09 35.08 3.15
C LEU A 757 -23.96 33.70 3.84
N ASP A 758 -25.02 32.88 3.83
CA ASP A 758 -25.02 31.52 4.43
C ASP A 758 -24.35 30.46 3.52
N LEU A 759 -23.19 30.82 2.96
CA LEU A 759 -22.38 29.96 2.10
C LEU A 759 -20.87 30.13 2.40
N PRO A 760 -20.07 29.05 2.27
CA PRO A 760 -18.61 29.18 2.27
C PRO A 760 -18.12 30.02 1.09
N VAL A 761 -17.61 31.21 1.38
CA VAL A 761 -16.98 32.12 0.40
C VAL A 761 -15.46 31.98 0.45
N LEU A 762 -14.83 31.93 -0.74
CA LEU A 762 -13.40 32.15 -0.93
C LEU A 762 -13.17 33.26 -1.97
N ARG A 763 -12.07 34.00 -1.82
CA ARG A 763 -11.58 34.99 -2.77
C ARG A 763 -10.46 34.41 -3.63
N ASP A 764 -10.56 34.55 -4.95
CA ASP A 764 -9.50 34.15 -5.88
C ASP A 764 -8.42 35.24 -5.94
N THR A 765 -7.54 35.30 -4.94
CA THR A 765 -6.66 36.47 -4.74
C THR A 765 -5.52 36.62 -5.75
N ALA A 766 -5.42 35.73 -6.72
CA ALA A 766 -4.44 35.77 -7.81
C ALA A 766 -5.07 35.59 -9.20
N ASP A 767 -6.41 35.61 -9.31
CA ASP A 767 -7.15 35.24 -10.54
C ASP A 767 -6.78 33.82 -11.07
N ALA A 768 -6.28 32.96 -10.18
CA ALA A 768 -5.68 31.66 -10.53
C ALA A 768 -6.75 30.60 -10.84
N PHE A 769 -7.84 30.56 -10.06
CA PHE A 769 -9.00 29.72 -10.38
C PHE A 769 -9.69 30.22 -11.64
N ARG A 770 -9.88 31.54 -11.74
CA ARG A 770 -10.47 32.19 -12.91
C ARG A 770 -9.70 31.85 -14.19
N ALA A 771 -8.37 31.92 -14.17
CA ALA A 771 -7.51 31.57 -15.30
C ALA A 771 -7.55 30.07 -15.62
N ALA A 772 -7.35 29.20 -14.63
CA ALA A 772 -7.34 27.74 -14.82
C ALA A 772 -8.69 27.19 -15.33
N TYR A 773 -9.80 27.86 -15.00
CA TYR A 773 -11.16 27.49 -15.41
C TYR A 773 -11.70 28.34 -16.58
N GLY A 774 -10.87 29.17 -17.22
CA GLY A 774 -11.22 29.95 -18.41
C GLY A 774 -12.34 30.98 -18.20
N ILE A 775 -12.53 31.47 -16.97
CA ILE A 775 -13.75 32.17 -16.57
C ILE A 775 -13.78 33.63 -17.05
N ARG A 776 -14.75 33.94 -17.93
CA ARG A 776 -14.95 35.30 -18.46
C ARG A 776 -15.94 36.15 -17.66
N GLY A 777 -16.84 35.54 -16.88
CA GLY A 777 -17.76 36.23 -15.96
C GLY A 777 -18.45 35.29 -14.97
N GLY A 778 -19.51 35.76 -14.32
CA GLY A 778 -20.33 34.96 -13.39
C GLY A 778 -20.78 33.62 -14.00
N SER A 779 -20.34 32.51 -13.41
CA SER A 779 -20.43 31.16 -14.00
C SER A 779 -20.38 30.08 -12.91
N ALA A 780 -20.68 28.82 -13.23
CA ALA A 780 -20.58 27.73 -12.26
C ALA A 780 -19.97 26.46 -12.85
N TYR A 781 -19.25 25.70 -12.01
CA TYR A 781 -18.68 24.39 -12.32
C TYR A 781 -19.12 23.36 -11.27
N LEU A 782 -19.56 22.18 -11.70
CA LEU A 782 -19.83 21.02 -10.84
C LEU A 782 -18.73 19.99 -11.01
N VAL A 783 -17.85 19.87 -10.02
CA VAL A 783 -16.83 18.81 -9.95
C VAL A 783 -17.43 17.55 -9.32
N ARG A 784 -17.19 16.40 -9.93
CA ARG A 784 -17.63 15.07 -9.46
C ARG A 784 -16.77 14.57 -8.29
N PRO A 785 -17.23 13.58 -7.49
CA PRO A 785 -16.41 12.96 -6.45
C PRO A 785 -15.12 12.34 -7.00
N ASP A 786 -15.11 11.93 -8.27
CA ASP A 786 -13.94 11.39 -8.95
C ASP A 786 -13.00 12.48 -9.54
N GLY A 787 -13.24 13.75 -9.27
CA GLY A 787 -12.34 14.85 -9.66
C GLY A 787 -12.34 15.19 -11.16
N HIS A 788 -13.45 14.92 -11.86
CA HIS A 788 -13.69 15.38 -13.23
C HIS A 788 -14.83 16.42 -13.24
N VAL A 789 -14.86 17.31 -14.21
CA VAL A 789 -15.98 18.25 -14.40
C VAL A 789 -17.20 17.47 -14.90
N GLY A 790 -18.28 17.45 -14.13
CA GLY A 790 -19.58 16.94 -14.59
C GLY A 790 -20.34 17.99 -15.40
N PHE A 791 -20.36 19.23 -14.91
CA PHE A 791 -21.15 20.30 -15.52
C PHE A 791 -20.43 21.64 -15.47
N ARG A 792 -20.70 22.52 -16.45
CA ARG A 792 -20.41 23.95 -16.33
C ARG A 792 -21.51 24.80 -16.98
N CYS A 793 -21.75 26.01 -16.45
CA CYS A 793 -22.66 26.97 -17.07
C CYS A 793 -22.21 28.43 -16.92
N ALA A 794 -22.55 29.25 -17.92
CA ALA A 794 -22.34 30.70 -17.92
C ALA A 794 -23.52 31.38 -18.66
N PRO A 795 -24.35 32.21 -17.99
CA PRO A 795 -24.30 32.58 -16.57
C PRO A 795 -24.67 31.43 -15.61
N VAL A 796 -24.64 31.68 -14.30
CA VAL A 796 -25.07 30.73 -13.26
C VAL A 796 -26.58 30.44 -13.39
N SER A 797 -26.92 29.37 -14.10
CA SER A 797 -28.31 28.94 -14.32
C SER A 797 -28.73 27.83 -13.35
N ALA A 798 -29.60 28.16 -12.40
CA ALA A 798 -30.16 27.21 -11.44
C ALA A 798 -30.86 26.04 -12.15
N ALA A 799 -31.72 26.34 -13.13
CA ALA A 799 -32.48 25.33 -13.87
C ALA A 799 -31.59 24.34 -14.64
N ALA A 800 -30.46 24.81 -15.17
CA ALA A 800 -29.50 23.95 -15.87
C ALA A 800 -28.70 23.05 -14.91
N ILE A 801 -28.35 23.57 -13.73
CA ILE A 801 -27.76 22.77 -12.64
C ILE A 801 -28.75 21.71 -12.15
N ASP A 802 -30.03 22.08 -11.96
CA ASP A 802 -31.10 21.16 -11.59
C ASP A 802 -31.24 20.03 -12.63
N GLU A 803 -31.31 20.36 -13.93
CA GLU A 803 -31.42 19.40 -15.03
C GLU A 803 -30.22 18.43 -15.06
N HIS A 804 -29.01 18.92 -14.82
CA HIS A 804 -27.84 18.06 -14.72
C HIS A 804 -27.91 17.13 -13.49
N LEU A 805 -28.38 17.60 -12.34
CA LEU A 805 -28.50 16.78 -11.14
C LEU A 805 -29.50 15.62 -11.30
N PHE A 806 -30.55 15.74 -12.13
CA PHE A 806 -31.43 14.60 -12.49
C PHE A 806 -30.69 13.46 -13.22
N LYS A 807 -29.55 13.73 -13.86
CA LYS A 807 -28.72 12.72 -14.56
C LYS A 807 -27.87 11.91 -13.57
N LEU A 808 -27.73 12.41 -12.34
CA LEU A 808 -26.90 11.85 -11.28
C LEU A 808 -27.73 11.20 -10.15
N PHE A 809 -28.80 11.87 -9.72
CA PHE A 809 -29.57 11.54 -8.52
C PHE A 809 -31.02 11.15 -8.82
N THR A 810 -31.54 10.20 -8.04
CA THR A 810 -32.99 9.98 -7.88
C THR A 810 -33.61 11.06 -6.98
N ILE A 811 -34.91 11.34 -7.21
CA ILE A 811 -35.75 12.25 -6.42
C ILE A 811 -36.96 11.46 -5.93
#